data_AF-A0A368XXL4-F1
#
_entry.id   AF-A0A368XXL4-F1
#
_cell.length_a   1.000
_cell.length_b   1.000
_cell.length_c   1.000
_cell.angle_alpha   90.00
_cell.angle_beta   90.00
_cell.angle_gamma   90.00
#
_symmetry.space_group_name_H-M   'P 1'
#
loop_
_entity.id
_entity.type
_entity.pdbx_description
1 polymer ?
#
loop_
_entity_poly.entity_id
_entity_poly.type
_entity_poly.pdbx_seq_one_letter_code
_entity_poly.pdbx_strand_id
1 'polypeptide(L)'
;MIFLIDESITTLTGIGDKTKQQLNVLGIDTILDVCYYFPNRYDHYEQKALQELGQNEKVTISGTIIGQPNLTFYGKKKSRLLLHLQVEGITVKGIIFNRPYAKKHFEEGQTVTLSGKWDQHRLQITIDQYQQGTIQNNSPITPIYPLKGEVKNIQLVKLIQRVLDTYSIELEEFLPEEYLINYKLPPLREAIIEMHQPSSFQALKHAKRRFIYEEFLLFQLKMQFFRKRNREALSGNEVVYEEEKVKAFERQLPFILTDAQKKSLAEILADMRSPFRMNRLLQGDVGSGKTVVAAISLYAAITANKQVAFMVPTEILAEQHLHSLKEWFKDNIKIRLLTGSVKGKKRKELYESIQNGEVDVVIGTHALIQGDVHFKNLGFVIIDEQHRFGVNQRNVLRDKGILADVLFMTATPIPRTLSITAYGDMDVSKINQMPSGRKTIETYWVKHNMFARVVDFIKKEVASGHQAYVICPLIEESENLDYQNAIDLFTELTQLLAPNIQVGLMHGRLPSEEKDEVMEHFSSNKIQVLVSTTVIEVGVNVPNATLMIINDAERFGLSQLHQLRGRVGRGDIQSYCILLADPKGEVGKERMRIMTETNDGFLLSEKDLELRGPGDLFGNKQSGLPDFKVGDIIHDHRALETARQDAIDIVYQNKWKTEAYIPLVNKITSDTKILKDLLN
;
A
#
# COMPACT_ATOMS: atom_id res chain seq x y z
N MET A 1 -13.68 11.28 -36.17
CA MET A 1 -12.86 10.61 -37.19
C MET A 1 -12.60 9.20 -36.69
N ILE A 2 -12.87 8.18 -37.50
CA ILE A 2 -12.48 6.79 -37.17
C ILE A 2 -10.99 6.73 -37.53
N PHE A 3 -10.12 6.61 -36.53
CA PHE A 3 -8.69 6.48 -36.77
C PHE A 3 -8.42 5.09 -37.37
N LEU A 4 -7.63 5.03 -38.45
CA LEU A 4 -7.20 3.77 -39.10
C LEU A 4 -6.49 2.83 -38.11
N ILE A 5 -5.96 3.36 -37.00
CA ILE A 5 -5.33 2.61 -35.92
C ILE A 5 -6.32 1.74 -35.11
N ASP A 6 -7.62 2.03 -35.14
CA ASP A 6 -8.66 1.19 -34.50
C ASP A 6 -9.11 0.00 -35.39
N GLU A 7 -8.53 -0.14 -36.60
CA GLU A 7 -8.83 -1.24 -37.49
C GLU A 7 -8.31 -2.58 -36.96
N SER A 8 -9.02 -3.66 -37.31
CA SER A 8 -8.63 -5.04 -37.01
C SER A 8 -7.25 -5.33 -37.59
N ILE A 9 -6.41 -6.02 -36.82
CA ILE A 9 -5.04 -6.38 -37.20
C ILE A 9 -4.93 -7.15 -38.54
N THR A 10 -6.03 -7.72 -39.02
CA THR A 10 -6.14 -8.40 -40.32
C THR A 10 -5.97 -7.49 -41.53
N THR A 11 -6.03 -6.16 -41.39
CA THR A 11 -5.79 -5.22 -42.50
C THR A 11 -4.32 -5.17 -42.90
N LEU A 12 -3.40 -5.61 -42.03
CA LEU A 12 -1.98 -5.74 -42.33
C LEU A 12 -1.71 -6.93 -43.28
N THR A 13 -1.04 -6.65 -44.38
CA THR A 13 -0.61 -7.67 -45.35
C THR A 13 0.31 -8.72 -44.68
N GLY A 14 -0.09 -9.99 -44.74
CA GLY A 14 0.67 -11.12 -44.20
C GLY A 14 0.17 -11.69 -42.86
N ILE A 15 -0.94 -11.18 -42.32
CA ILE A 15 -1.59 -11.73 -41.11
C ILE A 15 -2.81 -12.55 -41.54
N GLY A 16 -2.67 -13.88 -41.54
CA GLY A 16 -3.79 -14.80 -41.78
C GLY A 16 -4.54 -15.15 -40.49
N ASP A 17 -5.66 -15.88 -40.62
CA ASP A 17 -6.55 -16.24 -39.49
C ASP A 17 -5.83 -16.94 -38.34
N LYS A 18 -4.83 -17.78 -38.66
CA LYS A 18 -4.03 -18.49 -37.64
C LYS A 18 -3.17 -17.53 -36.81
N THR A 19 -2.55 -16.54 -37.45
CA THR A 19 -1.74 -15.53 -36.74
C THR A 19 -2.63 -14.59 -35.95
N LYS A 20 -3.82 -14.25 -36.47
CA LYS A 20 -4.84 -13.51 -35.72
C LYS A 20 -5.21 -14.23 -34.42
N GLN A 21 -5.59 -15.51 -34.48
CA GLN A 21 -5.93 -16.29 -33.28
C GLN A 21 -4.79 -16.31 -32.25
N GLN A 22 -3.53 -16.38 -32.71
CA GLN A 22 -2.37 -16.32 -31.82
C GLN A 22 -2.19 -14.94 -31.15
N LEU A 23 -2.45 -13.85 -31.87
CA LEU A 23 -2.37 -12.47 -31.35
C LEU A 23 -3.55 -12.15 -30.41
N ASN A 24 -4.75 -12.69 -30.68
CA ASN A 24 -5.90 -12.56 -29.80
C ASN A 24 -5.64 -13.19 -28.41
N VAL A 25 -4.89 -14.29 -28.34
CA VAL A 25 -4.47 -14.89 -27.05
C VAL A 25 -3.54 -13.95 -26.25
N LEU A 26 -2.83 -13.05 -26.93
CA LEU A 26 -2.03 -12.00 -26.31
C LEU A 26 -2.84 -10.75 -25.95
N GLY A 27 -4.14 -10.70 -26.32
CA GLY A 27 -5.00 -9.53 -26.14
C GLY A 27 -4.77 -8.44 -27.19
N ILE A 28 -4.33 -8.82 -28.39
CA ILE A 28 -4.06 -7.90 -29.50
C ILE A 28 -5.09 -8.13 -30.59
N ASP A 29 -6.03 -7.21 -30.76
CA ASP A 29 -7.10 -7.28 -31.78
C ASP A 29 -6.97 -6.17 -32.85
N THR A 30 -6.44 -5.00 -32.47
CA THR A 30 -6.32 -3.81 -33.32
C THR A 30 -4.86 -3.42 -33.58
N ILE A 31 -4.65 -2.50 -34.53
CA ILE A 31 -3.33 -1.90 -34.78
C ILE A 31 -2.87 -1.09 -33.55
N LEU A 32 -3.79 -0.42 -32.84
CA LEU A 32 -3.50 0.29 -31.60
C LEU A 32 -2.94 -0.64 -30.52
N ASP A 33 -3.53 -1.84 -30.40
CA ASP A 33 -3.11 -2.81 -29.39
C ASP A 33 -1.66 -3.24 -29.60
N VAL A 34 -1.22 -3.37 -30.86
CA VAL A 34 0.18 -3.68 -31.21
C VAL A 34 1.11 -2.58 -30.74
N CYS A 35 0.74 -1.31 -30.96
CA CYS A 35 1.53 -0.15 -30.55
C CYS A 35 1.64 0.00 -29.02
N TYR A 36 0.65 -0.51 -28.28
CA TYR A 36 0.62 -0.50 -26.82
C TYR A 36 1.01 -1.83 -26.18
N TYR A 37 1.55 -2.78 -26.96
CA TYR A 37 2.00 -4.08 -26.45
C TYR A 37 3.47 -4.01 -26.01
N PHE A 38 3.72 -3.46 -24.83
CA PHE A 38 5.09 -3.11 -24.43
C PHE A 38 5.97 -4.30 -24.00
N PRO A 39 7.30 -4.18 -24.18
CA PRO A 39 8.27 -5.15 -23.67
C PRO A 39 8.33 -5.17 -22.13
N ASN A 40 8.49 -6.37 -21.53
CA ASN A 40 8.71 -6.52 -20.09
C ASN A 40 10.19 -6.38 -19.70
N ARG A 41 11.10 -6.66 -20.63
CA ARG A 41 12.55 -6.60 -20.43
C ARG A 41 13.23 -6.10 -21.69
N TYR A 42 14.40 -5.49 -21.50
CA TYR A 42 15.27 -5.03 -22.56
C TYR A 42 16.63 -5.68 -22.34
N ASP A 43 17.08 -6.46 -23.31
CA ASP A 43 18.41 -7.06 -23.27
C ASP A 43 19.36 -6.17 -24.05
N HIS A 44 20.51 -5.85 -23.45
CA HIS A 44 21.59 -5.12 -24.09
C HIS A 44 22.89 -5.89 -23.89
N TYR A 45 23.56 -6.17 -24.99
CA TYR A 45 24.82 -6.89 -24.99
C TYR A 45 25.94 -5.84 -25.10
N GLU A 46 26.34 -5.31 -23.94
CA GLU A 46 27.45 -4.37 -23.84
C GLU A 46 28.76 -5.13 -23.59
N GLN A 47 29.80 -4.77 -24.34
CA GLN A 47 31.14 -5.30 -24.12
C GLN A 47 31.83 -4.42 -23.06
N LYS A 48 31.81 -4.89 -21.80
CA LYS A 48 32.52 -4.22 -20.70
C LYS A 48 33.96 -4.72 -20.60
N ALA A 49 34.87 -3.86 -20.16
CA ALA A 49 36.26 -4.25 -19.89
C ALA A 49 36.30 -5.30 -18.76
N LEU A 50 37.27 -6.23 -18.81
CA LEU A 50 37.34 -7.33 -17.82
C LEU A 50 37.43 -6.84 -16.36
N GLN A 51 37.96 -5.64 -16.15
CA GLN A 51 38.16 -5.02 -14.85
C GLN A 51 36.86 -4.47 -14.24
N GLU A 52 35.82 -4.25 -15.04
CA GLU A 52 34.53 -3.68 -14.62
C GLU A 52 33.48 -4.77 -14.35
N LEU A 53 33.81 -6.04 -14.57
CA LEU A 53 32.87 -7.16 -14.44
C LEU A 53 32.71 -7.61 -12.98
N GLY A 54 31.48 -7.63 -12.47
CA GLY A 54 31.15 -8.15 -11.16
C GLY A 54 31.07 -9.67 -11.09
N GLN A 55 31.24 -10.25 -9.90
CA GLN A 55 31.07 -11.69 -9.67
C GLN A 55 29.63 -12.15 -9.97
N ASN A 56 29.48 -13.26 -10.70
CA ASN A 56 28.20 -13.85 -11.12
C ASN A 56 27.32 -12.96 -12.03
N GLU A 57 27.86 -11.87 -12.59
CA GLU A 57 27.16 -11.04 -13.56
C GLU A 57 27.01 -11.77 -14.91
N LYS A 58 25.94 -11.48 -15.66
CA LYS A 58 25.79 -11.97 -17.03
C LYS A 58 26.42 -10.97 -17.97
N VAL A 59 27.49 -11.38 -18.65
CA VAL A 59 28.37 -10.49 -19.42
C VAL A 59 28.50 -10.98 -20.86
N THR A 60 28.95 -10.09 -21.74
CA THR A 60 29.36 -10.43 -23.10
C THR A 60 30.80 -10.00 -23.32
N ILE A 61 31.66 -10.96 -23.67
CA ILE A 61 33.09 -10.72 -23.90
C ILE A 61 33.46 -11.15 -25.32
N SER A 62 34.32 -10.39 -25.98
CA SER A 62 34.91 -10.78 -27.26
C SER A 62 36.39 -11.08 -27.06
N GLY A 63 36.84 -12.21 -27.62
CA GLY A 63 38.22 -12.67 -27.48
C GLY A 63 38.67 -13.60 -28.58
N THR A 64 39.97 -13.69 -28.77
CA THR A 64 40.61 -14.64 -29.70
C THR A 64 40.84 -15.98 -29.00
N ILE A 65 40.47 -17.07 -29.66
CA ILE A 65 40.68 -18.42 -29.11
C ILE A 65 42.17 -18.74 -29.17
N ILE A 66 42.78 -19.00 -28.01
CA ILE A 66 44.17 -19.43 -27.88
C ILE A 66 44.18 -20.93 -27.57
N GLY A 67 44.67 -21.76 -28.50
CA GLY A 67 44.71 -23.20 -28.32
C GLY A 67 43.41 -23.94 -28.67
N GLN A 68 43.53 -25.27 -28.81
CA GLN A 68 42.44 -26.09 -29.28
C GLN A 68 41.32 -26.30 -28.24
N PRO A 69 40.04 -26.20 -28.64
CA PRO A 69 38.91 -26.49 -27.76
C PRO A 69 38.95 -27.93 -27.20
N ASN A 70 38.95 -28.05 -25.87
CA ASN A 70 39.01 -29.33 -25.19
C ASN A 70 37.62 -29.81 -24.77
N LEU A 71 37.15 -30.91 -25.37
CA LEU A 71 35.84 -31.50 -25.09
C LEU A 71 36.02 -32.73 -24.19
N THR A 72 35.40 -32.70 -23.03
CA THR A 72 35.45 -33.78 -22.04
C THR A 72 34.04 -34.29 -21.74
N PHE A 73 33.92 -35.61 -21.54
CA PHE A 73 32.66 -36.26 -21.19
C PHE A 73 32.76 -36.83 -19.77
N TYR A 74 31.76 -36.55 -18.94
CA TYR A 74 31.71 -36.98 -17.53
C TYR A 74 30.47 -37.84 -17.23
N GLY A 75 29.85 -38.41 -18.28
CA GLY A 75 28.69 -39.31 -18.20
C GLY A 75 27.89 -39.35 -19.51
N LYS A 76 26.90 -40.26 -19.63
CA LYS A 76 26.13 -40.53 -20.87
C LYS A 76 25.45 -39.31 -21.51
N LYS A 77 25.21 -38.21 -20.78
CA LYS A 77 24.63 -36.95 -21.28
C LYS A 77 25.32 -35.68 -20.76
N LYS A 78 26.48 -35.82 -20.09
CA LYS A 78 27.19 -34.69 -19.48
C LYS A 78 28.50 -34.45 -20.21
N SER A 79 28.60 -33.33 -20.92
CA SER A 79 29.83 -32.91 -21.61
C SER A 79 30.23 -31.50 -21.20
N ARG A 80 31.52 -31.20 -21.29
CA ARG A 80 32.08 -29.88 -21.01
C ARG A 80 33.08 -29.54 -22.11
N LEU A 81 32.81 -28.47 -22.84
CA LEU A 81 33.76 -27.86 -23.76
C LEU A 81 34.47 -26.73 -23.02
N LEU A 82 35.80 -26.79 -22.99
CA LEU A 82 36.66 -25.75 -22.46
C LEU A 82 37.34 -25.01 -23.62
N LEU A 83 37.21 -23.69 -23.61
CA LEU A 83 37.83 -22.74 -24.52
C LEU A 83 38.82 -21.89 -23.72
N HIS A 84 39.98 -21.61 -24.30
CA HIS A 84 40.92 -20.64 -23.77
C HIS A 84 40.89 -19.42 -24.69
N LEU A 85 40.69 -18.24 -24.12
CA LEU A 85 40.45 -17.00 -24.85
C LEU A 85 41.45 -15.95 -24.41
N GLN A 86 42.01 -15.18 -25.34
CA GLN A 86 42.65 -13.91 -25.05
C GLN A 86 41.61 -12.81 -25.11
N VAL A 87 41.40 -12.13 -23.99
CA VAL A 87 40.54 -10.95 -23.91
C VAL A 87 41.37 -9.86 -23.24
N GLU A 88 41.60 -8.74 -23.93
CA GLU A 88 42.40 -7.61 -23.41
C GLU A 88 43.80 -8.00 -22.90
N GLY A 89 44.42 -9.02 -23.51
CA GLY A 89 45.74 -9.53 -23.11
C GLY A 89 45.72 -10.52 -21.93
N ILE A 90 44.55 -10.81 -21.34
CA ILE A 90 44.37 -11.76 -20.24
C ILE A 90 43.77 -13.07 -20.76
N THR A 91 44.26 -14.19 -20.24
CA THR A 91 43.73 -15.52 -20.57
C THR A 91 42.50 -15.85 -19.74
N VAL A 92 41.37 -16.04 -20.41
CA VAL A 92 40.06 -16.35 -19.83
C VAL A 92 39.59 -17.75 -20.24
N LYS A 93 38.91 -18.46 -19.34
CA LYS A 93 38.36 -19.81 -19.60
C LYS A 93 36.87 -19.73 -19.98
N GLY A 94 36.54 -20.09 -21.21
CA GLY A 94 35.15 -20.28 -21.65
C GLY A 94 34.66 -21.70 -21.42
N ILE A 95 33.52 -21.89 -20.75
CA ILE A 95 32.97 -23.22 -20.47
C ILE A 95 31.58 -23.36 -21.09
N ILE A 96 31.38 -24.38 -21.93
CA ILE A 96 30.06 -24.77 -22.46
C ILE A 96 29.68 -26.14 -21.90
N PHE A 97 28.55 -26.21 -21.20
CA PHE A 97 28.03 -27.48 -20.69
C PHE A 97 27.02 -28.11 -21.66
N ASN A 98 27.11 -29.43 -21.82
CA ASN A 98 26.15 -30.29 -22.52
C ASN A 98 25.89 -29.94 -24.00
N ARG A 99 26.84 -29.27 -24.68
CA ARG A 99 26.74 -28.90 -26.11
C ARG A 99 27.99 -29.33 -26.89
N PRO A 100 28.20 -30.64 -27.13
CA PRO A 100 29.41 -31.15 -27.77
C PRO A 100 29.54 -30.70 -29.24
N TYR A 101 28.41 -30.42 -29.91
CA TYR A 101 28.38 -29.91 -31.29
C TYR A 101 29.05 -28.54 -31.43
N ALA A 102 29.08 -27.74 -30.35
CA ALA A 102 29.64 -26.40 -30.34
C ALA A 102 31.14 -26.39 -30.73
N LYS A 103 31.86 -27.50 -30.52
CA LYS A 103 33.28 -27.63 -30.89
C LYS A 103 33.56 -27.31 -32.36
N LYS A 104 32.62 -27.61 -33.28
CA LYS A 104 32.79 -27.36 -34.72
C LYS A 104 32.75 -25.86 -35.08
N HIS A 105 32.28 -25.01 -34.19
CA HIS A 105 32.12 -23.58 -34.42
C HIS A 105 33.32 -22.75 -33.92
N PHE A 106 34.32 -23.41 -33.34
CA PHE A 106 35.47 -22.77 -32.69
C PHE A 106 36.77 -23.33 -33.26
N GLU A 107 37.57 -22.46 -33.86
CA GLU A 107 38.93 -22.78 -34.31
C GLU A 107 39.93 -21.85 -33.64
N GLU A 108 41.16 -22.34 -33.48
CA GLU A 108 42.26 -21.56 -32.92
C GLU A 108 42.54 -20.32 -33.80
N GLY A 109 42.76 -19.17 -33.15
CA GLY A 109 42.98 -17.89 -33.84
C GLY A 109 41.71 -17.16 -34.26
N GLN A 110 40.52 -17.78 -34.16
CA GLN A 110 39.26 -17.07 -34.45
C GLN A 110 38.87 -16.13 -33.31
N THR A 111 38.37 -14.95 -33.67
CA THR A 111 37.73 -14.03 -32.73
C THR A 111 36.26 -14.40 -32.57
N VAL A 112 35.82 -14.57 -31.33
CA VAL A 112 34.45 -14.95 -30.99
C VAL A 112 33.90 -14.05 -29.91
N THR A 113 32.59 -13.87 -29.93
CA THR A 113 31.85 -13.17 -28.87
C THR A 113 31.02 -14.17 -28.09
N LEU A 114 31.15 -14.14 -26.77
CA LEU A 114 30.58 -15.11 -25.85
C LEU A 114 29.78 -14.39 -24.78
N SER A 115 28.53 -14.80 -24.58
CA SER A 115 27.66 -14.27 -23.54
C SER A 115 27.32 -15.33 -22.52
N GLY A 116 27.42 -15.00 -21.24
CA GLY A 116 27.30 -15.98 -20.17
C GLY A 116 27.55 -15.42 -18.77
N LYS A 117 27.55 -16.29 -17.76
CA LYS A 117 27.83 -15.90 -16.37
C LYS A 117 29.33 -15.80 -16.13
N TRP A 118 29.78 -14.65 -15.64
CA TRP A 118 31.17 -14.36 -15.28
C TRP A 118 31.50 -14.82 -13.85
N ASP A 119 32.66 -15.45 -13.69
CA ASP A 119 33.23 -15.80 -12.40
C ASP A 119 34.64 -15.20 -12.32
N GLN A 120 34.74 -14.07 -11.62
CA GLN A 120 35.90 -13.21 -11.52
C GLN A 120 37.06 -13.93 -10.81
N HIS A 121 36.76 -14.70 -9.75
CA HIS A 121 37.78 -15.43 -8.99
C HIS A 121 38.52 -16.48 -9.82
N ARG A 122 37.85 -17.06 -10.82
CA ARG A 122 38.39 -18.13 -11.67
C ARG A 122 38.71 -17.67 -13.09
N LEU A 123 38.50 -16.38 -13.40
CA LEU A 123 38.59 -15.80 -14.74
C LEU A 123 37.94 -16.71 -15.79
N GLN A 124 36.69 -17.09 -15.52
CA GLN A 124 35.95 -18.02 -16.36
C GLN A 124 34.56 -17.48 -16.69
N ILE A 125 34.10 -17.76 -17.90
CA ILE A 125 32.73 -17.48 -18.35
C ILE A 125 32.01 -18.81 -18.60
N THR A 126 30.84 -18.99 -17.99
CA THR A 126 29.93 -20.09 -18.33
C THR A 126 29.01 -19.62 -19.45
N ILE A 127 29.21 -20.14 -20.65
CA ILE A 127 28.67 -19.61 -21.89
C ILE A 127 27.25 -20.12 -22.15
N ASP A 128 26.31 -19.18 -22.30
CA ASP A 128 24.93 -19.45 -22.68
C ASP A 128 24.72 -19.29 -24.19
N GLN A 129 25.37 -18.28 -24.78
CA GLN A 129 25.28 -17.90 -26.20
C GLN A 129 26.66 -17.60 -26.77
N TYR A 130 26.88 -17.90 -28.04
CA TYR A 130 28.13 -17.62 -28.75
C TYR A 130 27.85 -17.18 -30.18
N GLN A 131 28.70 -16.29 -30.70
CA GLN A 131 28.68 -15.81 -32.08
C GLN A 131 30.11 -15.67 -32.60
N GLN A 132 30.32 -15.96 -33.89
CA GLN A 132 31.61 -15.72 -34.55
C GLN A 132 31.76 -14.23 -34.88
N GLY A 133 32.97 -13.69 -34.67
CA GLY A 133 33.27 -12.27 -34.87
C GLY A 133 33.11 -11.42 -33.60
N THR A 134 33.48 -10.14 -33.72
CA THR A 134 33.29 -9.11 -32.68
C THR A 134 31.88 -8.52 -32.81
N ILE A 135 31.15 -8.46 -31.70
CA ILE A 135 29.97 -7.60 -31.62
C ILE A 135 30.47 -6.14 -31.66
N GLN A 136 29.94 -5.32 -32.56
CA GLN A 136 30.21 -3.88 -32.53
C GLN A 136 29.66 -3.32 -31.22
N ASN A 137 30.40 -2.41 -30.56
CA ASN A 137 30.03 -1.80 -29.26
C ASN A 137 28.62 -1.17 -29.19
N ASN A 138 27.90 -1.07 -30.31
CA ASN A 138 26.50 -0.64 -30.41
C ASN A 138 25.56 -1.81 -30.71
N SER A 139 25.55 -2.86 -29.88
CA SER A 139 24.44 -3.82 -29.91
C SER A 139 23.12 -3.06 -29.69
N PRO A 140 22.14 -3.14 -30.59
CA PRO A 140 20.86 -2.49 -30.36
C PRO A 140 20.23 -3.07 -29.10
N ILE A 141 19.57 -2.21 -28.31
CA ILE A 141 18.82 -2.64 -27.14
C ILE A 141 17.62 -3.47 -27.66
N THR A 142 17.62 -4.76 -27.35
CA THR A 142 16.60 -5.70 -27.87
C THR A 142 15.42 -5.82 -26.90
N PRO A 143 14.18 -5.51 -27.33
CA PRO A 143 13.00 -5.69 -26.51
C PRO A 143 12.61 -7.17 -26.39
N ILE A 144 12.16 -7.56 -25.20
CA ILE A 144 11.57 -8.85 -24.91
C ILE A 144 10.14 -8.64 -24.46
N TYR A 145 9.22 -9.24 -25.21
CA TYR A 145 7.79 -9.13 -24.97
C TYR A 145 7.28 -10.28 -24.10
N PRO A 146 6.20 -10.06 -23.34
CA PRO A 146 5.45 -11.16 -22.76
C PRO A 146 4.98 -12.11 -23.87
N LEU A 147 5.18 -13.42 -23.70
CA LEU A 147 4.75 -14.42 -24.68
C LEU A 147 3.69 -15.33 -24.04
N LYS A 148 2.63 -15.63 -24.80
CA LYS A 148 1.64 -16.66 -24.49
C LYS A 148 1.41 -17.51 -25.75
N GLY A 149 1.20 -18.81 -25.56
CA GLY A 149 1.00 -19.75 -26.66
C GLY A 149 2.28 -19.98 -27.49
N GLU A 150 2.13 -20.12 -28.81
CA GLU A 150 3.21 -20.51 -29.74
C GLU A 150 3.96 -19.33 -30.39
N VAL A 151 3.65 -18.08 -30.00
CA VAL A 151 4.24 -16.89 -30.61
C VAL A 151 5.70 -16.72 -30.17
N LYS A 152 6.61 -16.53 -31.14
CA LYS A 152 8.03 -16.27 -30.86
C LYS A 152 8.31 -14.77 -30.78
N ASN A 153 9.18 -14.34 -29.86
CA ASN A 153 9.58 -12.93 -29.70
C ASN A 153 10.01 -12.27 -31.02
N ILE A 154 10.79 -12.99 -31.84
CA ILE A 154 11.29 -12.49 -33.14
C ILE A 154 10.14 -12.15 -34.11
N GLN A 155 9.06 -12.94 -34.10
CA GLN A 155 7.90 -12.70 -34.97
C GLN A 155 7.18 -11.43 -34.54
N LEU A 156 7.03 -11.23 -33.22
CA LEU A 156 6.36 -10.08 -32.65
C LEU A 156 7.16 -8.78 -32.87
N VAL A 157 8.49 -8.82 -32.68
CA VAL A 157 9.39 -7.69 -32.99
C VAL A 157 9.20 -7.22 -34.43
N LYS A 158 9.22 -8.15 -35.39
CA LYS A 158 9.05 -7.84 -36.83
C LYS A 158 7.65 -7.28 -37.14
N LEU A 159 6.62 -7.81 -36.49
CA LEU A 159 5.26 -7.31 -36.64
C LEU A 159 5.15 -5.87 -36.15
N ILE A 160 5.64 -5.60 -34.94
CA ILE A 160 5.63 -4.26 -34.34
C ILE A 160 6.42 -3.27 -35.20
N GLN A 161 7.61 -3.64 -35.67
CA GLN A 161 8.39 -2.80 -36.59
C GLN A 161 7.57 -2.38 -37.82
N ARG A 162 6.93 -3.35 -38.50
CA ARG A 162 6.10 -3.06 -39.67
C ARG A 162 4.93 -2.13 -39.34
N VAL A 163 4.30 -2.32 -38.18
CA VAL A 163 3.20 -1.46 -37.73
C VAL A 163 3.69 -0.04 -37.49
N LEU A 164 4.81 0.14 -36.78
CA LEU A 164 5.38 1.46 -36.51
C LEU A 164 5.82 2.17 -37.79
N ASP A 165 6.40 1.45 -38.75
CA ASP A 165 6.82 2.04 -40.03
C ASP A 165 5.64 2.54 -40.86
N THR A 166 4.48 1.86 -40.76
CA THR A 166 3.30 2.15 -41.60
C THR A 166 2.34 3.14 -40.94
N TYR A 167 2.10 3.01 -39.63
CA TYR A 167 1.01 3.70 -38.93
C TYR A 167 1.48 4.72 -37.86
N SER A 168 2.79 4.88 -37.63
CA SER A 168 3.27 5.80 -36.58
C SER A 168 2.89 7.27 -36.77
N ILE A 169 2.56 7.68 -38.00
CA ILE A 169 2.16 9.06 -38.33
C ILE A 169 0.74 9.37 -37.83
N GLU A 170 -0.10 8.36 -37.65
CA GLU A 170 -1.50 8.52 -37.26
C GLU A 170 -1.69 8.62 -35.73
N LEU A 171 -0.62 8.46 -34.96
CA LEU A 171 -0.64 8.57 -33.50
C LEU A 171 -0.72 10.04 -33.07
N GLU A 172 -1.94 10.53 -32.87
CA GLU A 172 -2.19 11.88 -32.37
C GLU A 172 -1.87 12.01 -30.88
N GLU A 173 -1.17 13.09 -30.52
CA GLU A 173 -0.93 13.42 -29.12
C GLU A 173 -2.23 13.85 -28.45
N PHE A 174 -2.49 13.30 -27.27
CA PHE A 174 -3.70 13.57 -26.51
C PHE A 174 -3.43 14.17 -25.13
N LEU A 175 -2.19 14.13 -24.65
CA LEU A 175 -1.79 14.85 -23.44
C LEU A 175 -1.65 16.35 -23.76
N PRO A 176 -2.21 17.24 -22.92
CA PRO A 176 -1.99 18.67 -23.05
C PRO A 176 -0.50 19.05 -23.08
N GLU A 177 -0.14 20.00 -23.95
CA GLU A 177 1.24 20.44 -24.18
C GLU A 177 1.93 20.91 -22.88
N GLU A 178 1.17 21.54 -21.98
CA GLU A 178 1.65 21.96 -20.66
C GLU A 178 2.32 20.80 -19.89
N TYR A 179 1.74 19.61 -19.88
CA TYR A 179 2.29 18.46 -19.14
C TYR A 179 3.53 17.88 -19.83
N LEU A 180 3.58 17.92 -21.17
CA LEU A 180 4.76 17.49 -21.93
C LEU A 180 5.96 18.39 -21.59
N ILE A 181 5.76 19.70 -21.54
CA ILE A 181 6.79 20.68 -21.21
C ILE A 181 7.20 20.58 -19.74
N ASN A 182 6.23 20.64 -18.82
CA ASN A 182 6.49 20.68 -17.37
C ASN A 182 7.21 19.42 -16.88
N TYR A 183 6.83 18.25 -17.40
CA TYR A 183 7.38 16.97 -16.98
C TYR A 183 8.49 16.43 -17.90
N LYS A 184 8.81 17.17 -18.98
CA LYS A 184 9.79 16.80 -20.01
C LYS A 184 9.50 15.41 -20.58
N LEU A 185 8.24 15.20 -20.96
CA LEU A 185 7.78 13.95 -21.55
C LEU A 185 7.92 14.02 -23.07
N PRO A 186 8.44 12.96 -23.73
CA PRO A 186 8.44 12.90 -25.18
C PRO A 186 7.00 12.86 -25.74
N PRO A 187 6.77 13.33 -26.97
CA PRO A 187 5.50 13.14 -27.67
C PRO A 187 5.13 11.65 -27.84
N LEU A 188 3.84 11.33 -27.97
CA LEU A 188 3.30 9.97 -28.11
C LEU A 188 4.06 9.11 -29.11
N ARG A 189 4.21 9.64 -30.31
CA ARG A 189 4.88 8.93 -31.41
C ARG A 189 6.31 8.54 -31.05
N GLU A 190 7.10 9.50 -30.57
CA GLU A 190 8.49 9.27 -30.20
C GLU A 190 8.60 8.28 -29.04
N ALA A 191 7.71 8.39 -28.05
CA ALA A 191 7.71 7.51 -26.90
C ALA A 191 7.37 6.06 -27.28
N ILE A 192 6.37 5.84 -28.15
CA ILE A 192 6.02 4.50 -28.64
C ILE A 192 7.23 3.90 -29.37
N ILE A 193 7.86 4.67 -30.26
CA ILE A 193 9.05 4.21 -30.99
C ILE A 193 10.16 3.84 -30.00
N GLU A 194 10.47 4.68 -29.02
CA GLU A 194 11.52 4.43 -28.03
C GLU A 194 11.22 3.27 -27.08
N MET A 195 9.95 2.93 -26.82
CA MET A 195 9.58 1.73 -26.07
C MET A 195 9.85 0.45 -26.86
N HIS A 196 9.73 0.46 -28.19
CA HIS A 196 9.90 -0.73 -29.01
C HIS A 196 11.28 -0.82 -29.66
N GLN A 197 11.88 0.31 -30.00
CA GLN A 197 13.15 0.47 -30.70
C GLN A 197 14.00 1.54 -29.99
N PRO A 198 14.39 1.30 -28.72
CA PRO A 198 15.11 2.28 -27.94
C PRO A 198 16.45 2.66 -28.58
N SER A 199 16.64 3.95 -28.83
CA SER A 199 17.91 4.52 -29.32
C SER A 199 18.98 4.55 -28.24
N SER A 200 18.57 4.73 -26.98
CA SER A 200 19.43 4.70 -25.80
C SER A 200 18.63 4.34 -24.54
N PHE A 201 19.31 3.90 -23.48
CA PHE A 201 18.67 3.70 -22.18
C PHE A 201 18.09 4.99 -21.59
N GLN A 202 18.66 6.14 -21.94
CA GLN A 202 18.13 7.43 -21.50
C GLN A 202 16.79 7.74 -22.19
N ALA A 203 16.72 7.59 -23.52
CA ALA A 203 15.49 7.78 -24.28
C ALA A 203 14.40 6.78 -23.83
N LEU A 204 14.78 5.51 -23.63
CA LEU A 204 13.88 4.49 -23.07
C LEU A 204 13.35 4.88 -21.68
N LYS A 205 14.19 5.45 -20.81
CA LYS A 205 13.77 5.91 -19.49
C LYS A 205 12.75 7.05 -19.58
N HIS A 206 12.92 7.99 -20.50
CA HIS A 206 11.95 9.06 -20.74
C HIS A 206 10.64 8.54 -21.32
N ALA A 207 10.70 7.59 -22.27
CA ALA A 207 9.53 6.94 -22.84
C ALA A 207 8.74 6.15 -21.78
N LYS A 208 9.42 5.36 -20.94
CA LYS A 208 8.79 4.67 -19.80
C LYS A 208 8.10 5.65 -18.86
N ARG A 209 8.78 6.73 -18.45
CA ARG A 209 8.19 7.75 -17.56
C ARG A 209 6.91 8.36 -18.13
N ARG A 210 6.86 8.58 -19.44
CA ARG A 210 5.66 9.06 -20.12
C ARG A 210 4.51 8.08 -20.00
N PHE A 211 4.71 6.79 -20.33
CA PHE A 211 3.63 5.80 -20.26
C PHE A 211 3.17 5.52 -18.83
N ILE A 212 4.09 5.53 -17.86
CA ILE A 212 3.75 5.44 -16.44
C ILE A 212 2.82 6.61 -16.05
N TYR A 213 3.19 7.84 -16.41
CA TYR A 213 2.35 9.01 -16.13
C TYR A 213 1.02 8.98 -16.89
N GLU A 214 1.02 8.61 -18.17
CA GLU A 214 -0.18 8.47 -19.01
C GLU A 214 -1.18 7.47 -18.41
N GLU A 215 -0.72 6.26 -18.08
CA GLU A 215 -1.57 5.22 -17.49
C GLU A 215 -2.16 5.66 -16.16
N PHE A 216 -1.34 6.26 -15.30
CA PHE A 216 -1.80 6.78 -14.02
C PHE A 216 -2.77 7.95 -14.19
N LEU A 217 -2.53 8.90 -15.09
CA LEU A 217 -3.41 10.04 -15.32
C LEU A 217 -4.78 9.58 -15.83
N LEU A 218 -4.82 8.69 -16.81
CA LEU A 218 -6.07 8.13 -17.33
C LEU A 218 -6.85 7.41 -16.24
N PHE A 219 -6.18 6.60 -15.42
CA PHE A 219 -6.81 5.93 -14.28
C PHE A 219 -7.34 6.92 -13.24
N GLN A 220 -6.54 7.92 -12.85
CA GLN A 220 -6.94 8.92 -11.87
C GLN A 220 -8.11 9.77 -12.37
N LEU A 221 -8.13 10.16 -13.64
CA LEU A 221 -9.27 10.89 -14.23
C LEU A 221 -10.55 10.05 -14.19
N LYS A 222 -10.49 8.76 -14.57
CA LYS A 222 -11.62 7.83 -14.46
C LYS A 222 -12.16 7.79 -13.03
N MET A 223 -11.27 7.69 -12.03
CA MET A 223 -11.64 7.71 -10.61
C MET A 223 -12.23 9.04 -10.16
N GLN A 224 -11.66 10.18 -10.57
CA GLN A 224 -12.17 11.50 -10.18
C GLN A 224 -13.55 11.80 -10.79
N PHE A 225 -13.79 11.44 -12.05
CA PHE A 225 -15.12 11.55 -12.65
C PHE A 225 -16.14 10.63 -11.96
N PHE A 226 -15.75 9.39 -11.64
CA PHE A 226 -16.60 8.47 -10.90
C PHE A 226 -16.97 9.02 -9.50
N ARG A 227 -15.99 9.59 -8.78
CA ARG A 227 -16.20 10.27 -7.49
C ARG A 227 -17.15 11.44 -7.63
N LYS A 228 -16.90 12.33 -8.60
CA LYS A 228 -17.75 13.50 -8.85
C LYS A 228 -19.20 13.07 -9.10
N ARG A 229 -19.42 12.05 -9.94
CA ARG A 229 -20.77 11.49 -10.17
C ARG A 229 -21.41 10.95 -8.92
N ASN A 230 -20.71 10.11 -8.16
CA ASN A 230 -21.30 9.51 -6.97
C ASN A 230 -21.61 10.57 -5.92
N ARG A 231 -20.76 11.59 -5.80
CA ARG A 231 -20.98 12.74 -4.91
C ARG A 231 -22.20 13.55 -5.37
N GLU A 232 -22.31 13.87 -6.66
CA GLU A 232 -23.41 14.65 -7.23
C GLU A 232 -24.75 13.88 -7.31
N ALA A 233 -24.71 12.55 -7.47
CA ALA A 233 -25.89 11.69 -7.50
C ALA A 233 -26.51 11.45 -6.12
N LEU A 234 -25.76 11.69 -5.04
CA LEU A 234 -26.21 11.56 -3.67
C LEU A 234 -26.60 12.95 -3.15
N SER A 235 -27.90 13.24 -3.08
CA SER A 235 -28.40 14.41 -2.34
C SER A 235 -27.89 14.33 -0.89
N GLY A 236 -27.04 15.28 -0.50
CA GLY A 236 -26.49 15.36 0.85
C GLY A 236 -27.46 15.98 1.85
N ASN A 237 -27.08 15.92 3.12
CA ASN A 237 -27.76 16.61 4.21
C ASN A 237 -26.89 17.79 4.65
N GLU A 238 -26.92 18.89 3.87
CA GLU A 238 -26.08 20.07 4.13
C GLU A 238 -26.14 20.50 5.60
N VAL A 239 -24.98 20.53 6.24
CA VAL A 239 -24.83 20.87 7.65
C VAL A 239 -24.43 22.34 7.78
N VAL A 240 -25.44 23.20 7.89
CA VAL A 240 -25.26 24.63 8.17
C VAL A 240 -24.99 24.82 9.67
N TYR A 241 -23.74 24.63 10.08
CA TYR A 241 -23.31 24.74 11.47
C TYR A 241 -22.93 26.18 11.88
N GLU A 242 -22.98 26.47 13.18
CA GLU A 242 -22.63 27.79 13.73
C GLU A 242 -21.12 27.92 13.94
N GLU A 243 -20.44 28.61 13.02
CA GLU A 243 -18.97 28.70 12.98
C GLU A 243 -18.36 29.31 14.26
N GLU A 244 -18.99 30.33 14.84
CA GLU A 244 -18.52 30.97 16.09
C GLU A 244 -18.57 30.00 17.28
N LYS A 245 -19.61 29.16 17.39
CA LYS A 245 -19.69 28.14 18.44
C LYS A 245 -18.60 27.09 18.27
N VAL A 246 -18.37 26.63 17.05
CA VAL A 246 -17.32 25.65 16.75
C VAL A 246 -15.93 26.21 17.09
N LYS A 247 -15.63 27.45 16.69
CA LYS A 247 -14.38 28.13 17.04
C LYS A 247 -14.24 28.37 18.56
N ALA A 248 -15.34 28.69 19.24
CA ALA A 248 -15.33 28.85 20.69
C ALA A 248 -15.02 27.53 21.41
N PHE A 249 -15.59 26.42 20.95
CA PHE A 249 -15.29 25.09 21.46
C PHE A 249 -13.82 24.69 21.21
N GLU A 250 -13.30 24.94 20.01
CA GLU A 250 -11.88 24.71 19.70
C GLU A 250 -10.95 25.46 20.69
N ARG A 251 -11.28 26.71 21.03
CA ARG A 251 -10.51 27.53 21.99
C ARG A 251 -10.63 27.05 23.45
N GLN A 252 -11.64 26.26 23.79
CA GLN A 252 -11.83 25.73 25.15
C GLN A 252 -11.01 24.45 25.40
N LEU A 253 -10.46 23.83 24.36
CA LEU A 253 -9.66 22.63 24.50
C LEU A 253 -8.38 22.92 25.31
N PRO A 254 -7.90 21.97 26.12
CA PRO A 254 -6.71 22.15 26.96
C PRO A 254 -5.38 22.15 26.17
N PHE A 255 -5.44 22.11 24.84
CA PHE A 255 -4.29 22.03 23.94
C PHE A 255 -4.59 22.73 22.61
N ILE A 256 -3.54 23.02 21.85
CA ILE A 256 -3.63 23.68 20.54
C ILE A 256 -3.58 22.61 19.44
N LEU A 257 -4.45 22.75 18.43
CA LEU A 257 -4.44 21.86 17.28
C LEU A 257 -3.19 22.05 16.41
N THR A 258 -2.63 20.95 15.93
CA THR A 258 -1.53 20.95 14.94
C THR A 258 -2.02 21.44 13.57
N ASP A 259 -1.11 21.84 12.68
CA ASP A 259 -1.50 22.29 11.34
C ASP A 259 -2.15 21.16 10.53
N ALA A 260 -1.69 19.91 10.71
CA ALA A 260 -2.29 18.75 10.09
C ALA A 260 -3.72 18.45 10.60
N GLN A 261 -3.97 18.66 11.90
CA GLN A 261 -5.31 18.57 12.48
C GLN A 261 -6.22 19.68 11.95
N LYS A 262 -5.74 20.94 11.92
CA LYS A 262 -6.50 22.09 11.37
C LYS A 262 -6.86 21.90 9.91
N LYS A 263 -5.92 21.43 9.09
CA LYS A 263 -6.15 21.12 7.68
C LYS A 263 -7.21 20.02 7.52
N SER A 264 -7.07 18.91 8.25
CA SER A 264 -8.02 17.80 8.20
C SER A 264 -9.41 18.23 8.66
N LEU A 265 -9.49 19.04 9.71
CA LEU A 265 -10.74 19.62 10.20
C LEU A 265 -11.39 20.55 9.17
N ALA A 266 -10.62 21.43 8.52
CA ALA A 266 -11.13 22.31 7.48
C ALA A 266 -11.69 21.53 6.28
N GLU A 267 -11.01 20.44 5.87
CA GLU A 267 -11.51 19.54 4.82
C GLU A 267 -12.84 18.87 5.21
N ILE A 268 -12.96 18.35 6.44
CA ILE A 268 -14.18 17.73 6.95
C ILE A 268 -15.32 18.76 7.03
N LEU A 269 -15.06 19.93 7.63
CA LEU A 269 -16.06 20.98 7.80
C LEU A 269 -16.52 21.59 6.46
N ALA A 270 -15.65 21.65 5.46
CA ALA A 270 -16.02 22.08 4.11
C ALA A 270 -16.92 21.06 3.43
N ASP A 271 -16.64 19.76 3.58
CA ASP A 271 -17.50 18.70 3.05
C ASP A 271 -18.86 18.65 3.77
N MET A 272 -18.91 18.86 5.08
CA MET A 272 -20.17 18.92 5.82
C MET A 272 -21.09 20.08 5.38
N ARG A 273 -20.51 21.20 4.92
CA ARG A 273 -21.26 22.32 4.31
C ARG A 273 -21.63 22.08 2.84
N SER A 274 -21.17 20.99 2.25
CA SER A 274 -21.44 20.68 0.85
C SER A 274 -22.90 20.23 0.70
N PRO A 275 -23.55 20.51 -0.45
CA PRO A 275 -24.86 19.92 -0.76
C PRO A 275 -24.79 18.40 -1.03
N PHE A 276 -23.60 17.81 -1.00
CA PHE A 276 -23.34 16.41 -1.27
C PHE A 276 -22.91 15.69 0.01
N ARG A 277 -23.27 14.42 0.12
CA ARG A 277 -22.89 13.58 1.25
C ARG A 277 -21.37 13.41 1.35
N MET A 278 -20.80 13.68 2.51
CA MET A 278 -19.40 13.39 2.81
C MET A 278 -19.17 11.88 2.97
N ASN A 279 -18.11 11.37 2.35
CA ASN A 279 -17.59 10.02 2.53
C ASN A 279 -16.06 10.08 2.67
N ARG A 280 -15.59 10.26 3.91
CA ARG A 280 -14.19 10.64 4.18
C ARG A 280 -13.52 9.68 5.16
N LEU A 281 -12.26 9.34 4.88
CA LEU A 281 -11.35 8.62 5.76
C LEU A 281 -10.38 9.61 6.42
N LEU A 282 -10.49 9.76 7.73
CA LEU A 282 -9.51 10.44 8.56
C LEU A 282 -8.44 9.43 9.01
N GLN A 283 -7.26 9.56 8.42
CA GLN A 283 -6.11 8.73 8.72
C GLN A 283 -5.09 9.51 9.53
N GLY A 284 -4.53 8.88 10.54
CA GLY A 284 -3.45 9.45 11.32
C GLY A 284 -2.88 8.40 12.25
N ASP A 285 -1.65 8.62 12.70
CA ASP A 285 -0.97 7.71 13.61
C ASP A 285 -1.75 7.54 14.95
N VAL A 286 -1.48 6.49 15.71
CA VAL A 286 -2.03 6.28 17.05
C VAL A 286 -1.65 7.47 17.93
N GLY A 287 -2.64 8.17 18.48
CA GLY A 287 -2.43 9.37 19.30
C GLY A 287 -2.12 10.66 18.52
N SER A 288 -2.26 10.67 17.19
CA SER A 288 -2.20 11.91 16.38
C SER A 288 -3.36 12.88 16.61
N GLY A 289 -4.34 12.53 17.46
CA GLY A 289 -5.49 13.38 17.77
C GLY A 289 -6.68 13.25 16.80
N LYS A 290 -6.87 12.09 16.16
CA LYS A 290 -8.06 11.82 15.33
C LYS A 290 -9.37 12.09 16.08
N THR A 291 -9.45 11.66 17.35
CA THR A 291 -10.63 11.83 18.20
C THR A 291 -11.01 13.30 18.41
N VAL A 292 -10.04 14.21 18.53
CA VAL A 292 -10.38 15.64 18.70
C VAL A 292 -10.94 16.25 17.41
N VAL A 293 -10.39 15.89 16.26
CA VAL A 293 -10.92 16.32 14.95
C VAL A 293 -12.36 15.80 14.77
N ALA A 294 -12.61 14.54 15.14
CA ALA A 294 -13.95 13.96 15.11
C ALA A 294 -14.91 14.63 16.11
N ALA A 295 -14.45 14.96 17.31
CA ALA A 295 -15.26 15.66 18.32
C ALA A 295 -15.67 17.06 17.87
N ILE A 296 -14.76 17.85 17.30
CA ILE A 296 -15.10 19.18 16.77
C ILE A 296 -16.09 19.08 15.61
N SER A 297 -15.90 18.10 14.73
CA SER A 297 -16.82 17.84 13.59
C SER A 297 -18.21 17.40 14.07
N LEU A 298 -18.27 16.54 15.10
CA LEU A 298 -19.50 16.16 15.78
C LEU A 298 -20.19 17.38 16.41
N TYR A 299 -19.44 18.29 17.03
CA TYR A 299 -20.01 19.52 17.60
C TYR A 299 -20.62 20.41 16.53
N ALA A 300 -19.97 20.52 15.36
CA ALA A 300 -20.52 21.24 14.22
C ALA A 300 -21.90 20.69 13.81
N ALA A 301 -22.04 19.37 13.68
CA ALA A 301 -23.33 18.74 13.39
C ALA A 301 -24.42 19.07 14.42
N ILE A 302 -24.07 19.08 15.71
CA ILE A 302 -25.02 19.37 16.79
C ILE A 302 -25.47 20.83 16.75
N THR A 303 -24.57 21.78 16.47
CA THR A 303 -24.98 23.19 16.30
C THR A 303 -25.92 23.41 15.12
N ALA A 304 -25.96 22.49 14.15
CA ALA A 304 -26.93 22.45 13.05
C ALA A 304 -28.21 21.66 13.38
N ASN A 305 -28.46 21.35 14.66
CA ASN A 305 -29.60 20.55 15.14
C ASN A 305 -29.68 19.15 14.51
N LYS A 306 -28.53 18.53 14.23
CA LYS A 306 -28.41 17.16 13.74
C LYS A 306 -27.99 16.21 14.87
N GLN A 307 -28.51 15.00 14.83
CA GLN A 307 -28.05 13.91 15.68
C GLN A 307 -26.79 13.27 15.08
N VAL A 308 -25.95 12.70 15.95
CA VAL A 308 -24.69 12.04 15.58
C VAL A 308 -24.65 10.61 16.11
N ALA A 309 -24.24 9.67 15.25
CA ALA A 309 -23.94 8.30 15.63
C ALA A 309 -22.42 8.11 15.69
N PHE A 310 -21.89 7.66 16.82
CA PHE A 310 -20.47 7.34 16.99
C PHE A 310 -20.30 5.84 17.19
N MET A 311 -19.76 5.18 16.17
CA MET A 311 -19.59 3.74 16.13
C MET A 311 -18.16 3.32 16.43
N VAL A 312 -18.03 2.33 17.30
CA VAL A 312 -16.75 1.79 17.78
C VAL A 312 -16.80 0.27 17.86
N PRO A 313 -15.66 -0.43 17.77
CA PRO A 313 -15.67 -1.89 17.60
C PRO A 313 -16.03 -2.67 18.88
N THR A 314 -15.83 -2.09 20.06
CA THR A 314 -16.03 -2.78 21.35
C THR A 314 -16.72 -1.88 22.38
N GLU A 315 -17.34 -2.49 23.39
CA GLU A 315 -18.03 -1.78 24.47
C GLU A 315 -17.06 -0.93 25.30
N ILE A 316 -15.86 -1.44 25.62
CA ILE A 316 -14.83 -0.68 26.34
C ILE A 316 -14.46 0.61 25.61
N LEU A 317 -14.27 0.56 24.29
CA LEU A 317 -13.98 1.76 23.50
C LEU A 317 -15.16 2.74 23.52
N ALA A 318 -16.39 2.23 23.53
CA ALA A 318 -17.59 3.06 23.60
C ALA A 318 -17.66 3.83 24.92
N GLU A 319 -17.32 3.17 26.03
CA GLU A 319 -17.25 3.81 27.34
C GLU A 319 -16.11 4.83 27.44
N GLN A 320 -14.94 4.54 26.87
CA GLN A 320 -13.81 5.49 26.82
C GLN A 320 -14.15 6.76 26.03
N HIS A 321 -14.77 6.60 24.86
CA HIS A 321 -15.24 7.74 24.07
C HIS A 321 -16.36 8.49 24.80
N LEU A 322 -17.28 7.81 25.48
CA LEU A 322 -18.31 8.45 26.31
C LEU A 322 -17.68 9.34 27.40
N HIS A 323 -16.68 8.82 28.11
CA HIS A 323 -16.00 9.57 29.17
C HIS A 323 -15.29 10.81 28.59
N SER A 324 -14.50 10.62 27.54
CA SER A 324 -13.74 11.69 26.89
C SER A 324 -14.63 12.80 26.33
N LEU A 325 -15.72 12.43 25.64
CA LEU A 325 -16.65 13.40 25.07
C LEU A 325 -17.45 14.13 26.15
N LYS A 326 -17.82 13.46 27.26
CA LYS A 326 -18.45 14.13 28.40
C LYS A 326 -17.52 15.14 29.07
N GLU A 327 -16.23 14.83 29.16
CA GLU A 327 -15.24 15.76 29.73
C GLU A 327 -15.12 17.04 28.88
N TRP A 328 -15.07 16.89 27.55
CA TRP A 328 -14.95 18.03 26.63
C TRP A 328 -16.26 18.83 26.50
N PHE A 329 -17.40 18.15 26.37
CA PHE A 329 -18.68 18.83 26.13
C PHE A 329 -19.44 19.22 27.40
N LYS A 330 -19.05 18.67 28.57
CA LYS A 330 -19.74 18.88 29.84
C LYS A 330 -21.25 18.65 29.67
N ASP A 331 -22.08 19.56 30.18
CA ASP A 331 -23.55 19.45 30.13
C ASP A 331 -24.17 20.07 28.86
N ASN A 332 -23.37 20.51 27.89
CA ASN A 332 -23.88 21.18 26.70
C ASN A 332 -24.53 20.22 25.69
N ILE A 333 -24.30 18.91 25.83
CA ILE A 333 -24.69 17.89 24.85
C ILE A 333 -25.21 16.65 25.55
N LYS A 334 -26.34 16.12 25.07
CA LYS A 334 -26.93 14.87 25.58
C LYS A 334 -26.33 13.67 24.86
N ILE A 335 -25.36 13.05 25.52
CA ILE A 335 -24.69 11.84 25.03
C ILE A 335 -25.30 10.60 25.71
N ARG A 336 -25.58 9.55 24.93
CA ARG A 336 -26.04 8.25 25.42
C ARG A 336 -25.23 7.10 24.82
N LEU A 337 -25.11 6.02 25.60
CA LEU A 337 -24.42 4.80 25.23
C LEU A 337 -25.45 3.72 24.85
N LEU A 338 -25.23 3.06 23.71
CA LEU A 338 -26.01 1.90 23.26
C LEU A 338 -25.07 0.71 23.02
N THR A 339 -25.03 -0.19 23.99
CA THR A 339 -24.23 -1.42 23.99
C THR A 339 -25.11 -2.67 24.08
N GLY A 340 -24.54 -3.86 23.90
CA GLY A 340 -25.25 -5.14 24.07
C GLY A 340 -25.68 -5.40 25.51
N SER A 341 -24.99 -4.79 26.46
CA SER A 341 -25.29 -4.79 27.90
C SER A 341 -26.58 -4.03 28.27
N VAL A 342 -27.04 -3.06 27.47
CA VAL A 342 -28.31 -2.35 27.71
C VAL A 342 -29.50 -3.21 27.25
N LYS A 343 -30.26 -3.76 28.22
CA LYS A 343 -31.38 -4.70 27.98
C LYS A 343 -32.71 -4.19 28.56
N GLY A 344 -33.81 -4.76 28.07
CA GLY A 344 -35.15 -4.58 28.63
C GLY A 344 -35.73 -3.17 28.46
N LYS A 345 -36.39 -2.67 29.52
CA LYS A 345 -37.13 -1.39 29.50
C LYS A 345 -36.23 -0.19 29.17
N LYS A 346 -35.02 -0.13 29.73
CA LYS A 346 -34.04 0.94 29.49
C LYS A 346 -33.67 1.07 28.00
N ARG A 347 -33.62 -0.05 27.28
CA ARG A 347 -33.32 -0.05 25.84
C ARG A 347 -34.46 0.55 25.02
N LYS A 348 -35.71 0.24 25.37
CA LYS A 348 -36.90 0.79 24.72
C LYS A 348 -37.01 2.30 24.95
N GLU A 349 -36.85 2.74 26.21
CA GLU A 349 -36.84 4.17 26.57
C GLU A 349 -35.73 4.93 25.81
N LEU A 350 -34.55 4.31 25.67
CA LEU A 350 -33.45 4.89 24.89
C LEU A 350 -33.81 5.01 23.40
N TYR A 351 -34.42 3.98 22.78
CA TYR A 351 -34.85 4.03 21.39
C TYR A 351 -35.89 5.14 21.15
N GLU A 352 -36.88 5.27 22.03
CA GLU A 352 -37.87 6.34 21.96
C GLU A 352 -37.21 7.72 22.09
N SER A 353 -36.26 7.89 23.02
CA SER A 353 -35.54 9.17 23.18
C SER A 353 -34.71 9.55 21.95
N ILE A 354 -34.11 8.55 21.27
CA ILE A 354 -33.34 8.77 20.02
C ILE A 354 -34.30 9.18 18.90
N GLN A 355 -35.42 8.48 18.77
CA GLN A 355 -36.44 8.74 17.75
C GLN A 355 -37.15 10.08 17.93
N ASN A 356 -37.31 10.54 19.18
CA ASN A 356 -37.90 11.85 19.48
C ASN A 356 -36.91 13.01 19.32
N GLY A 357 -35.62 12.72 19.16
CA GLY A 357 -34.56 13.73 19.04
C GLY A 357 -34.14 14.33 20.37
N GLU A 358 -34.34 13.61 21.48
CA GLU A 358 -33.93 14.06 22.82
C GLU A 358 -32.45 13.77 23.11
N VAL A 359 -31.79 13.01 22.24
CA VAL A 359 -30.39 12.61 22.33
C VAL A 359 -29.63 13.20 21.15
N ASP A 360 -28.55 13.93 21.43
CA ASP A 360 -27.72 14.58 20.40
C ASP A 360 -26.69 13.59 19.84
N VAL A 361 -26.08 12.79 20.71
CA VAL A 361 -25.02 11.83 20.35
C VAL A 361 -25.34 10.45 20.90
N VAL A 362 -25.29 9.44 20.03
CA VAL A 362 -25.39 8.03 20.42
C VAL A 362 -24.07 7.33 20.13
N ILE A 363 -23.40 6.85 21.17
CA ILE A 363 -22.17 6.07 21.07
C ILE A 363 -22.52 4.59 21.21
N GLY A 364 -21.98 3.72 20.36
CA GLY A 364 -22.29 2.30 20.43
C GLY A 364 -21.49 1.45 19.45
N THR A 365 -21.76 0.15 19.49
CA THR A 365 -21.15 -0.81 18.57
C THR A 365 -21.95 -0.92 17.27
N HIS A 366 -21.70 -1.95 16.45
CA HIS A 366 -22.47 -2.22 15.21
C HIS A 366 -23.99 -2.29 15.41
N ALA A 367 -24.45 -2.47 16.66
CA ALA A 367 -25.85 -2.44 17.05
C ALA A 367 -26.59 -1.14 16.63
N LEU A 368 -25.87 -0.02 16.46
CA LEU A 368 -26.45 1.25 16.00
C LEU A 368 -27.02 1.17 14.59
N ILE A 369 -26.45 0.33 13.73
CA ILE A 369 -26.85 0.21 12.32
C ILE A 369 -27.69 -1.06 12.08
N GLN A 370 -27.41 -2.16 12.77
CA GLN A 370 -28.06 -3.45 12.54
C GLN A 370 -29.42 -3.62 13.25
N GLY A 371 -29.80 -2.73 14.17
CA GLY A 371 -31.08 -2.80 14.91
C GLY A 371 -32.17 -1.81 14.44
N ASP A 372 -33.30 -1.84 15.16
CA ASP A 372 -34.47 -0.93 15.06
C ASP A 372 -34.19 0.48 15.62
N VAL A 373 -32.98 0.99 15.43
CA VAL A 373 -32.63 2.34 15.88
C VAL A 373 -33.05 3.33 14.79
N HIS A 374 -34.04 4.16 15.11
CA HIS A 374 -34.53 5.23 14.25
C HIS A 374 -34.14 6.58 14.83
N PHE A 375 -33.33 7.33 14.09
CA PHE A 375 -32.99 8.71 14.43
C PHE A 375 -34.03 9.66 13.85
N LYS A 376 -34.29 10.77 14.54
CA LYS A 376 -35.14 11.86 14.04
C LYS A 376 -34.47 12.63 12.90
N ASN A 377 -33.19 12.96 13.07
CA ASN A 377 -32.45 13.82 12.14
C ASN A 377 -30.95 13.51 12.20
N LEU A 378 -30.57 12.28 11.83
CA LEU A 378 -29.16 11.87 11.76
C LEU A 378 -28.45 12.64 10.64
N GLY A 379 -27.47 13.47 11.02
CA GLY A 379 -26.69 14.26 10.06
C GLY A 379 -25.24 13.78 9.92
N PHE A 380 -24.70 13.09 10.93
CA PHE A 380 -23.29 12.71 10.94
C PHE A 380 -23.08 11.33 11.57
N VAL A 381 -22.22 10.52 10.95
CA VAL A 381 -21.84 9.19 11.43
C VAL A 381 -20.32 9.10 11.50
N ILE A 382 -19.79 8.79 12.67
CA ILE A 382 -18.37 8.53 12.88
C ILE A 382 -18.18 7.02 13.06
N ILE A 383 -17.22 6.44 12.35
CA ILE A 383 -16.86 5.03 12.48
C ILE A 383 -15.36 4.94 12.82
N ASP A 384 -15.04 4.50 14.02
CA ASP A 384 -13.66 4.30 14.47
C ASP A 384 -13.17 2.88 14.19
N GLU A 385 -11.88 2.73 13.87
CA GLU A 385 -11.21 1.47 13.53
C GLU A 385 -11.87 0.67 12.39
N GLN A 386 -11.98 1.32 11.21
CA GLN A 386 -12.65 0.77 10.01
C GLN A 386 -12.29 -0.68 9.65
N HIS A 387 -11.07 -1.16 9.90
CA HIS A 387 -10.62 -2.48 9.44
C HIS A 387 -11.41 -3.66 10.05
N ARG A 388 -12.11 -3.46 11.17
CA ARG A 388 -13.02 -4.48 11.73
C ARG A 388 -14.46 -4.38 11.20
N PHE A 389 -14.77 -3.33 10.45
CA PHE A 389 -16.09 -3.00 9.93
C PHE A 389 -16.17 -3.39 8.46
N GLY A 390 -16.82 -4.52 8.18
CA GLY A 390 -16.89 -5.08 6.82
C GLY A 390 -17.67 -4.20 5.83
N VAL A 391 -17.44 -4.46 4.53
CA VAL A 391 -18.09 -3.78 3.38
C VAL A 391 -19.62 -3.71 3.52
N ASN A 392 -20.25 -4.72 4.13
CA ASN A 392 -21.70 -4.86 4.25
C ASN A 392 -22.38 -3.77 5.09
N GLN A 393 -21.68 -3.14 6.05
CA GLN A 393 -22.29 -2.12 6.92
C GLN A 393 -22.49 -0.79 6.18
N ARG A 394 -21.69 -0.53 5.12
CA ARG A 394 -21.86 0.62 4.21
C ARG A 394 -23.19 0.56 3.46
N ASN A 395 -23.58 -0.64 3.05
CA ASN A 395 -24.85 -0.87 2.38
C ASN A 395 -26.02 -0.60 3.34
N VAL A 396 -25.95 -1.04 4.60
CA VAL A 396 -27.05 -0.83 5.56
C VAL A 396 -27.36 0.65 5.81
N LEU A 397 -26.37 1.55 5.86
CA LEU A 397 -26.62 3.00 5.96
C LEU A 397 -27.31 3.55 4.71
N ARG A 398 -26.87 3.08 3.53
CA ARG A 398 -27.45 3.47 2.24
C ARG A 398 -28.86 2.92 2.06
N ASP A 399 -29.08 1.67 2.44
CA ASP A 399 -30.35 0.93 2.33
C ASP A 399 -31.41 1.50 3.29
N LYS A 400 -31.00 2.06 4.43
CA LYS A 400 -31.87 2.82 5.34
C LYS A 400 -32.21 4.23 4.86
N GLY A 401 -31.72 4.66 3.69
CA GLY A 401 -31.98 5.99 3.13
C GLY A 401 -31.36 7.14 3.94
N ILE A 402 -30.36 6.84 4.77
CA ILE A 402 -29.73 7.84 5.65
C ILE A 402 -28.75 8.68 4.80
N LEU A 403 -29.10 9.95 4.58
CA LEU A 403 -28.29 10.94 3.85
C LEU A 403 -27.17 11.57 4.69
N ALA A 404 -26.89 10.99 5.86
CA ALA A 404 -25.89 11.50 6.80
C ALA A 404 -24.47 11.41 6.24
N ASP A 405 -23.68 12.42 6.55
CA ASP A 405 -22.25 12.46 6.30
C ASP A 405 -21.52 11.38 7.10
N VAL A 406 -20.54 10.72 6.49
CA VAL A 406 -19.80 9.62 7.12
C VAL A 406 -18.32 9.92 7.18
N LEU A 407 -17.80 9.88 8.42
CA LEU A 407 -16.37 9.98 8.73
C LEU A 407 -15.86 8.63 9.25
N PHE A 408 -14.96 8.02 8.50
CA PHE A 408 -14.21 6.84 8.95
C PHE A 408 -12.90 7.29 9.61
N MET A 409 -12.48 6.61 10.66
CA MET A 409 -11.18 6.81 11.28
C MET A 409 -10.39 5.51 11.27
N THR A 410 -9.09 5.61 11.00
CA THR A 410 -8.16 4.49 11.13
C THR A 410 -6.89 4.93 11.84
N ALA A 411 -6.43 4.09 12.76
CA ALA A 411 -5.12 4.24 13.37
C ALA A 411 -4.00 3.67 12.51
N THR A 412 -4.32 2.75 11.59
CA THR A 412 -3.30 2.14 10.73
C THR A 412 -3.02 3.07 9.56
N PRO A 413 -1.78 3.55 9.39
CA PRO A 413 -1.48 4.40 8.26
C PRO A 413 -1.48 3.53 7.00
N ILE A 414 -2.50 3.67 6.16
CA ILE A 414 -2.55 3.07 4.84
C ILE A 414 -1.60 3.86 3.91
N PRO A 415 -0.66 3.21 3.20
CA PRO A 415 0.13 3.86 2.17
C PRO A 415 -0.77 4.60 1.19
N ARG A 416 -0.34 5.78 0.73
CA ARG A 416 -1.19 6.61 -0.13
C ARG A 416 -1.61 5.86 -1.39
N THR A 417 -0.69 5.08 -1.96
CA THR A 417 -0.92 4.18 -3.09
C THR A 417 -2.04 3.18 -2.87
N LEU A 418 -2.08 2.55 -1.69
CA LEU A 418 -3.14 1.60 -1.32
C LEU A 418 -4.46 2.30 -1.00
N SER A 419 -4.42 3.51 -0.42
CA SER A 419 -5.65 4.26 -0.11
C SER A 419 -6.46 4.60 -1.37
N ILE A 420 -5.78 4.86 -2.48
CA ILE A 420 -6.40 5.24 -3.75
C ILE A 420 -7.08 4.04 -4.43
N THR A 421 -6.55 2.83 -4.25
CA THR A 421 -7.03 1.62 -4.93
C THR A 421 -8.02 0.82 -4.09
N ALA A 422 -7.74 0.65 -2.80
CA ALA A 422 -8.60 -0.12 -1.88
C ALA A 422 -9.83 0.65 -1.41
N TYR A 423 -9.76 2.00 -1.38
CA TYR A 423 -10.82 2.88 -0.86
C TYR A 423 -11.20 3.97 -1.87
N GLY A 424 -11.09 3.66 -3.16
CA GLY A 424 -11.13 4.60 -4.28
C GLY A 424 -12.35 5.52 -4.39
N ASP A 425 -13.44 5.28 -3.66
CA ASP A 425 -14.63 6.13 -3.56
C ASP A 425 -14.60 7.14 -2.39
N MET A 426 -13.58 7.09 -1.54
CA MET A 426 -13.45 7.92 -0.32
C MET A 426 -12.43 9.06 -0.49
N ASP A 427 -12.75 10.22 0.08
CA ASP A 427 -11.78 11.29 0.27
C ASP A 427 -10.93 11.01 1.51
N VAL A 428 -9.64 11.32 1.49
CA VAL A 428 -8.71 10.96 2.58
C VAL A 428 -8.10 12.23 3.17
N SER A 429 -8.34 12.45 4.46
CA SER A 429 -7.64 13.46 5.28
C SER A 429 -6.51 12.79 6.07
N LYS A 430 -5.33 13.41 6.08
CA LYS A 430 -4.15 12.87 6.77
C LYS A 430 -3.70 13.78 7.91
N ILE A 431 -3.55 13.21 9.09
CA ILE A 431 -2.87 13.81 10.23
C ILE A 431 -1.46 13.20 10.32
N ASN A 432 -0.48 13.87 9.74
CA ASN A 432 0.94 13.45 9.71
C ASN A 432 1.81 14.17 10.75
N GLN A 433 1.18 14.88 11.70
CA GLN A 433 1.87 15.58 12.80
C GLN A 433 1.36 15.03 14.14
N MET A 434 2.29 14.76 15.05
CA MET A 434 1.95 14.43 16.44
C MET A 434 1.73 15.71 17.26
N PRO A 435 0.84 15.70 18.28
CA PRO A 435 0.71 16.81 19.22
C PRO A 435 2.03 17.14 19.94
N SER A 436 2.25 18.42 20.24
CA SER A 436 3.41 18.90 20.99
C SER A 436 3.44 18.35 22.41
N GLY A 437 4.60 17.87 22.88
CA GLY A 437 4.81 17.37 24.24
C GLY A 437 4.96 15.85 24.35
N ARG A 438 4.59 15.09 23.31
CA ARG A 438 4.75 13.64 23.30
C ARG A 438 6.20 13.22 23.06
N LYS A 439 6.76 12.44 23.98
CA LYS A 439 8.09 11.84 23.81
C LYS A 439 8.04 10.69 22.81
N THR A 440 9.09 10.57 21.99
CA THR A 440 9.23 9.46 21.05
C THR A 440 9.49 8.16 21.79
N ILE A 441 8.91 7.06 21.30
CA ILE A 441 9.13 5.74 21.88
C ILE A 441 10.50 5.24 21.43
N GLU A 442 11.37 4.95 22.39
CA GLU A 442 12.68 4.36 22.08
C GLU A 442 12.48 2.89 21.74
N THR A 443 12.82 2.52 20.50
CA THR A 443 12.60 1.17 19.98
C THR A 443 13.93 0.44 19.84
N TYR A 444 14.06 -0.71 20.49
CA TYR A 444 15.27 -1.53 20.49
C TYR A 444 14.98 -2.92 19.95
N TRP A 445 15.81 -3.39 19.02
CA TRP A 445 15.81 -4.79 18.59
C TRP A 445 16.88 -5.57 19.35
N VAL A 446 16.48 -6.65 20.01
CA VAL A 446 17.34 -7.56 20.77
C VAL A 446 17.08 -9.01 20.37
N LYS A 447 18.06 -9.87 20.60
CA LYS A 447 17.98 -11.31 20.35
C LYS A 447 17.41 -12.06 21.55
N HIS A 448 16.89 -13.27 21.35
CA HIS A 448 16.28 -14.05 22.44
C HIS A 448 17.27 -14.39 23.56
N ASN A 449 18.58 -14.48 23.27
CA ASN A 449 19.59 -14.68 24.31
C ASN A 449 19.69 -13.51 25.32
N MET A 450 19.11 -12.35 25.02
CA MET A 450 19.04 -11.20 25.92
C MET A 450 17.75 -11.18 26.76
N PHE A 451 16.90 -12.21 26.69
CA PHE A 451 15.62 -12.26 27.40
C PHE A 451 15.74 -11.99 28.90
N ALA A 452 16.75 -12.56 29.57
CA ALA A 452 17.01 -12.29 30.99
C ALA A 452 17.20 -10.79 31.30
N ARG A 453 17.90 -10.06 30.41
CA ARG A 453 18.10 -8.61 30.54
C ARG A 453 16.80 -7.83 30.30
N VAL A 454 15.93 -8.33 29.43
CA VAL A 454 14.59 -7.75 29.23
C VAL A 454 13.75 -7.93 30.49
N VAL A 455 13.80 -9.10 31.13
CA VAL A 455 13.12 -9.36 32.41
C VAL A 455 13.60 -8.41 33.52
N ASP A 456 14.92 -8.17 33.62
CA ASP A 456 15.47 -7.19 34.56
C ASP A 456 14.98 -5.76 34.27
N PHE A 457 14.80 -5.42 32.99
CA PHE A 457 14.24 -4.14 32.59
C PHE A 457 12.76 -4.00 32.95
N ILE A 458 11.96 -5.06 32.81
CA ILE A 458 10.57 -5.10 33.31
C ILE A 458 10.55 -4.82 34.80
N LYS A 459 11.41 -5.50 35.60
CA LYS A 459 11.48 -5.30 37.05
C LYS A 459 11.78 -3.85 37.42
N LYS A 460 12.68 -3.19 36.68
CA LYS A 460 13.03 -1.78 36.89
C LYS A 460 11.87 -0.82 36.59
N GLU A 461 11.18 -1.02 35.48
CA GLU A 461 10.02 -0.18 35.11
C GLU A 461 8.87 -0.36 36.10
N VAL A 462 8.56 -1.60 36.48
CA VAL A 462 7.51 -1.89 37.47
C VAL A 462 7.86 -1.35 38.86
N ALA A 463 9.13 -1.44 39.28
CA ALA A 463 9.59 -0.83 40.54
C ALA A 463 9.45 0.71 40.55
N SER A 464 9.42 1.34 39.37
CA SER A 464 9.16 2.77 39.20
C SER A 464 7.66 3.12 39.19
N GLY A 465 6.78 2.13 39.37
CA GLY A 465 5.32 2.27 39.40
C GLY A 465 4.64 2.08 38.05
N HIS A 466 5.39 1.75 36.99
CA HIS A 466 4.85 1.60 35.63
C HIS A 466 4.39 0.16 35.34
N GLN A 467 3.81 -0.02 34.16
CA GLN A 467 3.28 -1.30 33.68
C GLN A 467 3.87 -1.69 32.32
N ALA A 468 3.85 -2.99 32.02
CA ALA A 468 4.43 -3.55 30.80
C ALA A 468 3.45 -4.44 30.04
N TYR A 469 3.47 -4.32 28.72
CA TYR A 469 2.84 -5.25 27.79
C TYR A 469 3.87 -6.25 27.25
N VAL A 470 3.49 -7.52 27.15
CA VAL A 470 4.27 -8.57 26.51
C VAL A 470 3.41 -9.27 25.47
N ILE A 471 3.76 -9.13 24.20
CA ILE A 471 2.96 -9.58 23.06
C ILE A 471 3.56 -10.83 22.44
N CYS A 472 2.73 -11.86 22.27
CA CYS A 472 3.06 -13.08 21.53
C CYS A 472 2.41 -13.06 20.14
N PRO A 473 3.10 -13.54 19.08
CA PRO A 473 2.52 -13.65 17.75
C PRO A 473 1.43 -14.72 17.69
N LEU A 474 0.50 -14.52 16.78
CA LEU A 474 -0.40 -15.55 16.29
C LEU A 474 0.19 -16.18 15.02
N ILE A 475 0.08 -17.50 14.88
CA ILE A 475 0.41 -18.28 13.70
C ILE A 475 -0.92 -18.61 13.02
N GLU A 476 -1.15 -18.00 11.86
CA GLU A 476 -2.41 -18.09 11.09
C GLU A 476 -2.85 -19.54 10.77
N GLU A 477 -1.92 -20.51 10.78
CA GLU A 477 -2.18 -21.91 10.50
C GLU A 477 -2.49 -22.77 11.75
N SER A 478 -2.37 -22.23 12.97
CA SER A 478 -2.47 -23.06 14.20
C SER A 478 -2.84 -22.29 15.48
N GLU A 479 -4.12 -21.96 15.66
CA GLU A 479 -4.64 -21.33 16.89
C GLU A 479 -4.30 -22.11 18.19
N ASN A 480 -4.10 -23.43 18.11
CA ASN A 480 -3.74 -24.25 19.26
C ASN A 480 -2.30 -24.02 19.74
N LEU A 481 -1.37 -23.75 18.82
CA LEU A 481 0.05 -23.51 19.16
C LEU A 481 0.24 -22.11 19.75
N ASP A 482 -0.51 -21.11 19.26
CA ASP A 482 -0.45 -19.73 19.74
C ASP A 482 -0.88 -19.60 21.20
N TYR A 483 -1.94 -20.33 21.55
CA TYR A 483 -2.45 -20.43 22.91
C TYR A 483 -1.39 -21.00 23.86
N GLN A 484 -0.68 -22.05 23.44
CA GLN A 484 0.38 -22.66 24.24
C GLN A 484 1.55 -21.69 24.45
N ASN A 485 2.00 -21.02 23.38
CA ASN A 485 3.10 -20.05 23.48
C ASN A 485 2.81 -18.90 24.47
N ALA A 486 1.57 -18.37 24.47
CA ALA A 486 1.19 -17.31 25.40
C ALA A 486 1.13 -17.80 26.86
N ILE A 487 0.68 -19.03 27.08
CA ILE A 487 0.64 -19.65 28.42
C ILE A 487 2.03 -19.99 28.93
N ASP A 488 2.90 -20.49 28.07
CA ASP A 488 4.27 -20.83 28.43
C ASP A 488 5.02 -19.57 28.85
N LEU A 489 4.92 -18.49 28.06
CA LEU A 489 5.52 -17.20 28.40
C LEU A 489 4.91 -16.59 29.67
N PHE A 490 3.59 -16.71 29.86
CA PHE A 490 2.92 -16.29 31.09
C PHE A 490 3.45 -17.04 32.30
N THR A 491 3.62 -18.36 32.19
CA THR A 491 4.12 -19.21 33.27
C THR A 491 5.58 -18.86 33.59
N GLU A 492 6.42 -18.71 32.57
CA GLU A 492 7.82 -18.33 32.71
C GLU A 492 7.96 -16.95 33.38
N LEU A 493 7.25 -15.93 32.89
CA LEU A 493 7.29 -14.59 33.47
C LEU A 493 6.72 -14.56 34.89
N THR A 494 5.66 -15.32 35.17
CA THR A 494 5.11 -15.44 36.53
C THR A 494 6.16 -16.01 37.48
N GLN A 495 6.90 -17.05 37.08
CA GLN A 495 7.97 -17.61 37.91
C GLN A 495 9.13 -16.64 38.12
N LEU A 496 9.53 -15.90 37.08
CA LEU A 496 10.68 -14.98 37.12
C LEU A 496 10.39 -13.64 37.84
N LEU A 497 9.13 -13.22 37.86
CA LEU A 497 8.68 -11.93 38.41
C LEU A 497 8.00 -12.05 39.78
N ALA A 498 7.58 -13.26 40.18
CA ALA A 498 7.05 -13.52 41.51
C ALA A 498 8.10 -13.27 42.62
N PRO A 499 7.68 -12.94 43.85
CA PRO A 499 6.29 -12.67 44.28
C PRO A 499 5.86 -11.21 44.13
N ASN A 500 6.75 -10.31 43.69
CA ASN A 500 6.54 -8.86 43.82
C ASN A 500 5.71 -8.22 42.70
N ILE A 501 5.47 -8.94 41.61
CA ILE A 501 4.84 -8.40 40.39
C ILE A 501 3.73 -9.36 39.96
N GLN A 502 2.51 -8.84 39.80
CA GLN A 502 1.40 -9.61 39.24
C GLN A 502 1.45 -9.59 37.71
N VAL A 503 1.40 -10.80 37.14
CA VAL A 503 1.31 -11.04 35.71
C VAL A 503 -0.12 -11.45 35.36
N GLY A 504 -0.68 -10.89 34.30
CA GLY A 504 -1.98 -11.28 33.73
C GLY A 504 -1.81 -11.92 32.36
N LEU A 505 -2.81 -12.71 31.94
CA LEU A 505 -2.86 -13.36 30.63
C LEU A 505 -4.13 -12.94 29.89
N MET A 506 -4.01 -12.54 28.63
CA MET A 506 -5.15 -12.27 27.76
C MET A 506 -4.97 -12.90 26.38
N HIS A 507 -5.92 -13.71 25.93
CA HIS A 507 -5.87 -14.32 24.59
C HIS A 507 -7.25 -14.40 23.92
N GLY A 508 -7.28 -14.68 22.61
CA GLY A 508 -8.49 -14.70 21.79
C GLY A 508 -9.61 -15.62 22.29
N ARG A 509 -9.26 -16.75 22.91
CA ARG A 509 -10.22 -17.72 23.45
C ARG A 509 -10.92 -17.31 24.75
N LEU A 510 -10.46 -16.27 25.46
CA LEU A 510 -11.14 -15.84 26.68
C LEU A 510 -12.54 -15.30 26.33
N PRO A 511 -13.57 -15.64 27.12
CA PRO A 511 -14.86 -14.96 27.06
C PRO A 511 -14.70 -13.44 27.14
N SER A 512 -15.59 -12.67 26.51
CA SER A 512 -15.51 -11.21 26.52
C SER A 512 -15.52 -10.64 27.94
N GLU A 513 -16.34 -11.20 28.84
CA GLU A 513 -16.43 -10.77 30.25
C GLU A 513 -15.08 -10.93 30.98
N GLU A 514 -14.36 -12.04 30.76
CA GLU A 514 -13.04 -12.26 31.37
C GLU A 514 -11.98 -11.33 30.78
N LYS A 515 -12.04 -11.04 29.47
CA LYS A 515 -11.13 -10.06 28.84
C LYS A 515 -11.32 -8.67 29.44
N ASP A 516 -12.57 -8.28 29.64
CA ASP A 516 -12.93 -6.99 30.21
C ASP A 516 -12.43 -6.89 31.66
N GLU A 517 -12.58 -7.94 32.47
CA GLU A 517 -12.05 -8.02 33.84
C GLU A 517 -10.52 -7.91 33.91
N VAL A 518 -9.80 -8.67 33.07
CA VAL A 518 -8.33 -8.61 33.02
C VAL A 518 -7.86 -7.21 32.62
N MET A 519 -8.53 -6.59 31.65
CA MET A 519 -8.19 -5.23 31.20
C MET A 519 -8.53 -4.18 32.26
N GLU A 520 -9.61 -4.34 33.02
CA GLU A 520 -9.92 -3.48 34.16
C GLU A 520 -8.82 -3.58 35.23
N HIS A 521 -8.43 -4.80 35.59
CA HIS A 521 -7.35 -5.06 36.55
C HIS A 521 -6.00 -4.50 36.09
N PHE A 522 -5.71 -4.58 34.80
CA PHE A 522 -4.52 -3.95 34.24
C PHE A 522 -4.65 -2.42 34.26
N SER A 523 -5.76 -1.84 33.81
CA SER A 523 -5.95 -0.39 33.84
C SER A 523 -5.94 0.21 35.25
N SER A 524 -6.36 -0.54 36.27
CA SER A 524 -6.34 -0.13 37.68
C SER A 524 -5.02 -0.43 38.39
N ASN A 525 -3.97 -0.84 37.64
CA ASN A 525 -2.65 -1.21 38.15
C ASN A 525 -2.65 -2.34 39.20
N LYS A 526 -3.66 -3.22 39.19
CA LYS A 526 -3.63 -4.47 39.98
C LYS A 526 -2.66 -5.47 39.34
N ILE A 527 -2.69 -5.56 38.01
CA ILE A 527 -1.75 -6.33 37.20
C ILE A 527 -0.69 -5.37 36.63
N GLN A 528 0.60 -5.64 36.86
CA GLN A 528 1.68 -4.77 36.37
C GLN A 528 2.23 -5.24 35.01
N VAL A 529 2.14 -6.55 34.71
CA VAL A 529 2.61 -7.11 33.43
C VAL A 529 1.48 -7.88 32.76
N LEU A 530 1.11 -7.50 31.54
CA LEU A 530 0.09 -8.20 30.77
C LEU A 530 0.71 -8.95 29.60
N VAL A 531 0.63 -10.28 29.66
CA VAL A 531 0.97 -11.18 28.54
C VAL A 531 -0.25 -11.35 27.66
N SER A 532 -0.12 -11.09 26.37
CA SER A 532 -1.24 -11.26 25.45
C SER A 532 -0.82 -11.62 24.03
N THR A 533 -1.75 -12.20 23.27
CA THR A 533 -1.61 -12.27 21.81
C THR A 533 -2.02 -10.93 21.16
N THR A 534 -2.18 -10.89 19.84
CA THR A 534 -2.59 -9.66 19.10
C THR A 534 -3.97 -9.10 19.49
N VAL A 535 -4.67 -9.71 20.43
CA VAL A 535 -5.98 -9.26 20.91
C VAL A 535 -5.92 -7.89 21.61
N ILE A 536 -4.75 -7.44 22.10
CA ILE A 536 -4.52 -6.07 22.61
C ILE A 536 -4.76 -4.97 21.56
N GLU A 537 -4.97 -5.32 20.28
CA GLU A 537 -5.47 -4.38 19.27
C GLU A 537 -6.72 -3.56 19.70
N VAL A 538 -7.49 -4.03 20.67
CA VAL A 538 -8.65 -3.29 21.17
C VAL A 538 -8.19 -2.12 22.04
N GLY A 539 -8.01 -0.95 21.41
CA GLY A 539 -8.26 0.42 21.88
C GLY A 539 -7.81 0.97 23.26
N VAL A 540 -7.62 0.15 24.30
CA VAL A 540 -7.62 0.61 25.70
C VAL A 540 -6.42 1.50 25.97
N ASN A 541 -6.70 2.72 26.47
CA ASN A 541 -5.69 3.67 26.90
C ASN A 541 -5.23 3.34 28.34
N VAL A 542 -3.98 2.90 28.51
CA VAL A 542 -3.36 2.74 29.84
C VAL A 542 -2.16 3.69 29.94
N PRO A 543 -2.33 4.91 30.47
CA PRO A 543 -1.27 5.92 30.52
C PRO A 543 -0.01 5.48 31.28
N ASN A 544 -0.18 4.59 32.26
CA ASN A 544 0.89 4.06 33.10
C ASN A 544 1.69 2.91 32.45
N ALA A 545 1.28 2.44 31.27
CA ALA A 545 2.02 1.43 30.51
C ALA A 545 3.14 2.09 29.70
N THR A 546 4.39 1.95 30.17
CA THR A 546 5.58 2.56 29.57
C THR A 546 6.41 1.59 28.75
N LEU A 547 6.24 0.28 28.95
CA LEU A 547 7.06 -0.75 28.32
C LEU A 547 6.23 -1.67 27.41
N MET A 548 6.62 -1.78 26.15
CA MET A 548 6.06 -2.72 25.17
C MET A 548 7.12 -3.73 24.77
N ILE A 549 6.86 -5.02 24.98
CA ILE A 549 7.75 -6.11 24.58
C ILE A 549 7.00 -6.96 23.56
N ILE A 550 7.64 -7.21 22.41
CA ILE A 550 7.07 -8.04 21.35
C ILE A 550 7.99 -9.24 21.16
N ASN A 551 7.51 -10.42 21.55
CA ASN A 551 8.22 -11.69 21.36
C ASN A 551 8.12 -12.15 19.91
N ASP A 552 9.17 -12.82 19.40
CA ASP A 552 9.25 -13.28 18.00
C ASP A 552 8.80 -12.18 16.99
N ALA A 553 9.30 -10.96 17.17
CA ALA A 553 8.82 -9.77 16.47
C ALA A 553 8.94 -9.86 14.93
N GLU A 554 9.83 -10.71 14.41
CA GLU A 554 9.98 -10.99 12.99
C GLU A 554 8.75 -11.63 12.34
N ARG A 555 7.84 -12.20 13.13
CA ARG A 555 6.58 -12.80 12.64
C ARG A 555 5.51 -11.77 12.32
N PHE A 556 5.66 -10.53 12.77
CA PHE A 556 4.71 -9.45 12.52
C PHE A 556 5.12 -8.62 11.29
N GLY A 557 4.12 -8.00 10.66
CA GLY A 557 4.34 -6.92 9.69
C GLY A 557 4.77 -5.61 10.37
N LEU A 558 5.42 -4.70 9.63
CA LEU A 558 5.79 -3.38 10.18
C LEU A 558 4.57 -2.60 10.67
N SER A 559 3.48 -2.68 9.91
CA SER A 559 2.21 -2.04 10.27
C SER A 559 1.63 -2.54 11.60
N GLN A 560 1.73 -3.84 11.89
CA GLN A 560 1.30 -4.44 13.15
C GLN A 560 2.23 -4.07 14.31
N LEU A 561 3.55 -4.16 14.09
CA LEU A 561 4.55 -3.74 15.09
C LEU A 561 4.37 -2.28 15.48
N HIS A 562 4.08 -1.41 14.51
CA HIS A 562 3.81 0.00 14.75
C HIS A 562 2.56 0.23 15.61
N GLN A 563 1.47 -0.49 15.33
CA GLN A 563 0.24 -0.40 16.14
C GLN A 563 0.46 -0.88 17.56
N LEU A 564 1.21 -1.97 17.75
CA LEU A 564 1.59 -2.48 19.07
C LEU A 564 2.47 -1.47 19.80
N ARG A 565 3.51 -0.93 19.15
CA ARG A 565 4.34 0.15 19.69
C ARG A 565 3.49 1.34 20.16
N GLY A 566 2.51 1.75 19.37
CA GLY A 566 1.61 2.87 19.69
C GLY A 566 0.69 2.66 20.90
N ARG A 567 0.65 1.46 21.51
CA ARG A 567 -0.10 1.18 22.75
C ARG A 567 0.56 1.76 24.00
N VAL A 568 1.86 2.04 23.95
CA VAL A 568 2.60 2.71 25.03
C VAL A 568 2.94 4.16 24.65
N GLY A 569 3.49 4.93 25.59
CA GLY A 569 3.87 6.33 25.32
C GLY A 569 2.68 7.27 25.17
N ARG A 570 1.65 7.09 26.02
CA ARG A 570 0.45 7.95 26.05
C ARG A 570 0.49 9.04 27.12
N GLY A 571 1.50 9.04 28.00
CA GLY A 571 1.79 10.10 28.97
C GLY A 571 3.10 10.83 28.69
N ASP A 572 3.52 11.70 29.63
CA ASP A 572 4.76 12.50 29.53
C ASP A 572 6.04 11.71 29.90
N ILE A 573 5.86 10.43 30.24
CA ILE A 573 6.92 9.52 30.69
C ILE A 573 7.56 8.85 29.47
N GLN A 574 8.89 8.74 29.50
CA GLN A 574 9.64 8.06 28.44
C GLN A 574 9.17 6.60 28.35
N SER A 575 8.83 6.15 27.15
CA SER A 575 8.35 4.80 26.90
C SER A 575 9.27 4.05 25.95
N TYR A 576 9.27 2.73 26.07
CA TYR A 576 10.20 1.84 25.39
C TYR A 576 9.47 0.72 24.67
N CYS A 577 9.95 0.37 23.49
CA CYS A 577 9.50 -0.79 22.74
C CYS A 577 10.67 -1.74 22.47
N ILE A 578 10.57 -2.98 22.93
CA ILE A 578 11.60 -4.00 22.78
C ILE A 578 11.08 -5.07 21.82
N LEU A 579 11.78 -5.24 20.71
CA LEU A 579 11.53 -6.28 19.72
C LEU A 579 12.48 -7.45 20.01
N LEU A 580 11.96 -8.54 20.56
CA LEU A 580 12.70 -9.79 20.75
C LEU A 580 12.57 -10.61 19.46
N ALA A 581 13.65 -10.73 18.69
CA ALA A 581 13.61 -11.37 17.38
C ALA A 581 14.96 -11.93 16.94
N ASP A 582 14.96 -13.10 16.30
CA ASP A 582 16.15 -13.72 15.69
C ASP A 582 15.93 -14.05 14.19
N PRO A 583 15.68 -13.03 13.33
CA PRO A 583 15.39 -13.23 11.92
C PRO A 583 16.56 -13.88 11.17
N LYS A 584 16.26 -14.99 10.47
CA LYS A 584 17.26 -15.72 9.67
C LYS A 584 17.51 -15.11 8.29
N GLY A 585 16.52 -14.42 7.70
CA GLY A 585 16.59 -13.84 6.36
C GLY A 585 16.85 -12.33 6.34
N GLU A 586 17.41 -11.82 5.24
CA GLU A 586 17.70 -10.38 5.05
C GLU A 586 16.45 -9.50 5.18
N VAL A 587 15.31 -9.93 4.60
CA VAL A 587 14.03 -9.21 4.71
C VAL A 587 13.58 -9.04 6.16
N GLY A 588 13.78 -10.07 7.01
CA GLY A 588 13.42 -10.01 8.42
C GLY A 588 14.33 -9.07 9.22
N LYS A 589 15.64 -9.04 8.90
CA LYS A 589 16.59 -8.10 9.52
C LYS A 589 16.27 -6.65 9.12
N GLU A 590 16.01 -6.43 7.83
CA GLU A 590 15.67 -5.11 7.31
C GLU A 590 14.38 -4.58 7.94
N ARG A 591 13.38 -5.45 8.13
CA ARG A 591 12.16 -5.13 8.86
C ARG A 591 12.44 -4.64 10.29
N MET A 592 13.23 -5.39 11.07
CA MET A 592 13.56 -4.98 12.44
C MET A 592 14.33 -3.66 12.46
N ARG A 593 15.27 -3.48 11.53
CA ARG A 593 16.05 -2.25 11.39
C ARG A 593 15.15 -1.04 11.12
N ILE A 594 14.29 -1.12 10.11
CA ILE A 594 13.35 -0.05 9.76
C ILE A 594 12.46 0.32 10.97
N MET A 595 11.97 -0.66 11.71
CA MET A 595 11.16 -0.42 12.91
C MET A 595 11.92 0.33 14.02
N THR A 596 13.24 0.17 14.11
CA THR A 596 14.09 0.90 15.07
C THR A 596 14.51 2.30 14.60
N GLU A 597 14.56 2.55 13.29
CA GLU A 597 15.06 3.80 12.72
C GLU A 597 14.00 4.91 12.63
N THR A 598 12.72 4.56 12.53
CA THR A 598 11.64 5.54 12.40
C THR A 598 10.47 5.32 13.35
N ASN A 599 9.91 6.43 13.83
CA ASN A 599 8.66 6.47 14.58
C ASN A 599 7.44 6.80 13.71
N ASP A 600 7.64 7.17 12.44
CA ASP A 600 6.57 7.58 11.54
C ASP A 600 5.85 6.37 10.96
N GLY A 601 4.60 6.16 11.38
CA GLY A 601 3.77 5.08 10.90
C GLY A 601 3.48 5.11 9.39
N PHE A 602 3.45 6.29 8.74
CA PHE A 602 3.27 6.38 7.30
C PHE A 602 4.48 5.82 6.55
N LEU A 603 5.68 6.21 6.98
CA LEU A 603 6.93 5.71 6.41
C LEU A 603 7.07 4.19 6.63
N LEU A 604 6.70 3.69 7.81
CA LEU A 604 6.72 2.26 8.11
C LEU A 604 5.79 1.46 7.20
N SER A 605 4.57 1.95 6.95
CA SER A 605 3.64 1.27 6.05
C SER A 605 4.09 1.29 4.60
N GLU A 606 4.73 2.37 4.13
CA GLU A 606 5.34 2.41 2.79
C GLU A 606 6.46 1.38 2.66
N LYS A 607 7.33 1.28 3.67
CA LYS A 607 8.38 0.25 3.72
C LYS A 607 7.85 -1.17 3.85
N ASP A 608 6.74 -1.38 4.56
CA ASP A 608 6.08 -2.70 4.65
C ASP A 608 5.62 -3.16 3.26
N LEU A 609 5.06 -2.23 2.47
CA LEU A 609 4.63 -2.48 1.10
C LEU A 609 5.81 -2.78 0.16
N GLU A 610 6.90 -2.03 0.27
CA GLU A 610 8.14 -2.28 -0.48
C GLU A 610 8.72 -3.68 -0.16
N LEU A 611 8.78 -4.05 1.12
CA LEU A 611 9.38 -5.33 1.56
C LEU A 611 8.53 -6.56 1.21
N ARG A 612 7.20 -6.45 1.25
CA ARG A 612 6.27 -7.56 0.91
C ARG A 612 6.12 -7.76 -0.59
N GLY A 613 6.38 -6.72 -1.38
CA GLY A 613 6.15 -6.73 -2.83
C GLY A 613 4.65 -6.77 -3.19
N PRO A 614 4.32 -6.59 -4.48
CA PRO A 614 2.94 -6.48 -4.96
C PRO A 614 2.14 -7.79 -4.94
N GLY A 615 2.68 -8.92 -4.44
CA GLY A 615 2.04 -10.25 -4.54
C GLY A 615 1.24 -10.67 -3.30
N ASP A 616 1.77 -10.42 -2.09
CA ASP A 616 1.27 -11.07 -0.86
C ASP A 616 0.14 -10.31 -0.16
N LEU A 617 0.00 -9.00 -0.36
CA LEU A 617 -1.18 -8.26 0.15
C LEU A 617 -2.45 -8.58 -0.66
N PHE A 618 -2.30 -9.10 -1.87
CA PHE A 618 -3.39 -9.47 -2.77
C PHE A 618 -3.52 -10.99 -2.85
N GLY A 619 -3.62 -11.65 -1.69
CA GLY A 619 -4.02 -13.05 -1.61
C GLY A 619 -5.23 -13.30 -2.52
N ASN A 620 -5.04 -14.17 -3.52
CA ASN A 620 -5.99 -14.48 -4.60
C ASN A 620 -6.70 -13.26 -5.20
N LYS A 621 -6.05 -12.54 -6.13
CA LYS A 621 -6.68 -11.75 -7.21
C LYS A 621 -8.06 -11.20 -6.83
N GLN A 622 -8.14 -10.35 -5.81
CA GLN A 622 -9.41 -9.68 -5.54
C GLN A 622 -9.63 -8.60 -6.60
N SER A 623 -10.81 -8.65 -7.18
CA SER A 623 -11.36 -7.75 -8.20
C SER A 623 -11.29 -6.28 -7.75
N GLY A 624 -10.40 -5.49 -8.34
CA GLY A 624 -10.43 -4.03 -8.14
C GLY A 624 -9.19 -3.28 -8.60
N LEU A 625 -8.01 -3.89 -8.59
CA LEU A 625 -6.79 -3.25 -9.09
C LEU A 625 -6.71 -3.36 -10.61
N PRO A 626 -6.51 -2.24 -11.33
CA PRO A 626 -6.21 -2.28 -12.74
C PRO A 626 -4.79 -2.82 -12.95
N ASP A 627 -4.63 -3.73 -13.91
CA ASP A 627 -3.32 -4.14 -14.42
C ASP A 627 -2.77 -3.00 -15.31
N PHE A 628 -1.77 -2.27 -14.80
CA PHE A 628 -1.01 -1.29 -15.58
C PHE A 628 0.01 -2.02 -16.48
N LYS A 629 0.19 -1.56 -17.72
CA LYS A 629 1.11 -2.22 -18.67
C LYS A 629 2.57 -1.85 -18.40
N VAL A 630 2.82 -0.63 -17.92
CA VAL A 630 4.16 -0.11 -17.66
C VAL A 630 4.32 0.37 -16.21
N GLY A 631 3.29 1.04 -15.66
CA GLY A 631 3.34 1.63 -14.33
C GLY A 631 3.34 0.60 -13.20
N ASP A 632 4.24 0.76 -12.24
CA ASP A 632 4.17 0.05 -10.96
C ASP A 632 3.74 1.03 -9.87
N ILE A 633 2.56 0.79 -9.28
CA ILE A 633 1.96 1.65 -8.26
C ILE A 633 2.92 1.90 -7.08
N ILE A 634 3.73 0.91 -6.72
CA ILE A 634 4.63 0.96 -5.56
C ILE A 634 5.90 1.71 -5.95
N HIS A 635 6.59 1.26 -7.00
CA HIS A 635 7.86 1.85 -7.42
C HIS A 635 7.70 3.26 -7.99
N ASP A 636 6.57 3.54 -8.65
CA ASP A 636 6.28 4.81 -9.32
C ASP A 636 5.29 5.69 -8.54
N HIS A 637 5.20 5.52 -7.21
CA HIS A 637 4.30 6.28 -6.33
C HIS A 637 4.28 7.80 -6.62
N ARG A 638 5.46 8.40 -6.85
CA ARG A 638 5.57 9.85 -7.13
C ARG A 638 4.86 10.26 -8.42
N ALA A 639 4.96 9.43 -9.47
CA ALA A 639 4.26 9.67 -10.72
C ALA A 639 2.74 9.53 -10.53
N LEU A 640 2.30 8.53 -9.77
CA LEU A 640 0.88 8.33 -9.43
C LEU A 640 0.31 9.53 -8.66
N GLU A 641 1.05 10.06 -7.69
CA GLU A 641 0.63 11.21 -6.90
C GLU A 641 0.51 12.48 -7.75
N THR A 642 1.48 12.70 -8.64
CA THR A 642 1.47 13.82 -9.60
C THR A 642 0.25 13.71 -10.52
N ALA A 643 0.05 12.55 -11.14
CA ALA A 643 -1.10 12.28 -12.00
C ALA A 643 -2.44 12.45 -11.28
N ARG A 644 -2.52 12.11 -9.99
CA ARG A 644 -3.71 12.34 -9.16
C ARG A 644 -3.98 13.82 -8.94
N GLN A 645 -2.95 14.61 -8.64
CA GLN A 645 -3.09 16.05 -8.43
C GLN A 645 -3.57 16.74 -9.71
N ASP A 646 -2.99 16.36 -10.86
CA ASP A 646 -3.41 16.84 -12.18
C ASP A 646 -4.84 16.41 -12.49
N ALA A 647 -5.23 15.17 -12.22
CA ALA A 647 -6.60 14.71 -12.43
C ALA A 647 -7.63 15.47 -11.57
N ILE A 648 -7.31 15.77 -10.30
CA ILE A 648 -8.15 16.58 -9.43
C ILE A 648 -8.30 17.99 -10.02
N ASP A 649 -7.20 18.61 -10.39
CA ASP A 649 -7.18 19.94 -11.00
C ASP A 649 -8.04 19.98 -12.27
N ILE A 650 -7.87 19.01 -13.16
CA ILE A 650 -8.63 18.88 -14.40
C ILE A 650 -10.13 18.79 -14.14
N VAL A 651 -10.55 17.90 -13.24
CA VAL A 651 -11.97 17.60 -13.00
C VAL A 651 -12.69 18.71 -12.23
N TYR A 652 -12.08 19.25 -11.18
CA TYR A 652 -12.72 20.22 -10.28
C TYR A 652 -12.63 21.67 -10.77
N GLN A 653 -11.59 22.03 -11.53
CA GLN A 653 -11.55 23.33 -12.23
C GLN A 653 -12.27 23.30 -13.58
N ASN A 654 -12.87 22.17 -13.95
CA ASN A 654 -13.53 21.95 -15.24
C ASN A 654 -12.61 22.19 -16.46
N LYS A 655 -11.29 22.01 -16.33
CA LYS A 655 -10.35 22.12 -17.46
C LYS A 655 -10.66 21.12 -18.57
N TRP A 656 -11.25 19.97 -18.24
CA TRP A 656 -11.71 18.98 -19.21
C TRP A 656 -12.71 19.52 -20.25
N LYS A 657 -13.33 20.68 -20.01
CA LYS A 657 -14.22 21.36 -20.98
C LYS A 657 -13.48 22.30 -21.95
N THR A 658 -12.20 22.56 -21.73
CA THR A 658 -11.40 23.47 -22.55
C THR A 658 -10.80 22.76 -23.76
N GLU A 659 -10.56 23.49 -24.85
CA GLU A 659 -10.12 22.92 -26.14
C GLU A 659 -8.84 22.07 -26.01
N ALA A 660 -7.88 22.52 -25.19
CA ALA A 660 -6.60 21.82 -24.98
C ALA A 660 -6.74 20.42 -24.34
N TYR A 661 -7.87 20.12 -23.69
CA TYR A 661 -8.10 18.85 -22.99
C TYR A 661 -9.10 17.93 -23.72
N ILE A 662 -9.71 18.39 -24.81
CA ILE A 662 -10.66 17.58 -25.61
C ILE A 662 -10.02 16.25 -26.07
N PRO A 663 -8.78 16.21 -26.59
CA PRO A 663 -8.15 14.94 -26.99
C PRO A 663 -8.04 13.93 -25.83
N LEU A 664 -7.64 14.40 -24.65
CA LEU A 664 -7.54 13.59 -23.44
C LEU A 664 -8.91 13.02 -23.02
N VAL A 665 -9.97 13.84 -23.09
CA VAL A 665 -11.34 13.41 -22.77
C VAL A 665 -11.86 12.39 -23.79
N ASN A 666 -11.58 12.59 -25.08
CA ASN A 666 -11.92 11.63 -26.13
C ASN A 666 -11.25 10.27 -25.89
N LYS A 667 -9.98 10.26 -25.50
CA LYS A 667 -9.24 9.04 -25.14
C LYS A 667 -9.86 8.31 -23.95
N ILE A 668 -10.34 9.05 -22.95
CA ILE A 668 -10.98 8.47 -21.76
C ILE A 668 -12.37 7.91 -22.08
N THR A 669 -13.14 8.56 -22.95
CA THR A 669 -14.50 8.14 -23.32
C THR A 669 -14.55 6.98 -24.31
N SER A 670 -13.53 6.82 -25.16
CA SER A 670 -13.41 5.66 -26.06
C SER A 670 -13.24 4.35 -25.29
N ASP A 671 -12.50 4.38 -24.18
CA ASP A 671 -12.20 3.21 -23.34
C ASP A 671 -13.38 2.74 -22.48
N THR A 672 -14.38 3.60 -22.23
CA THR A 672 -15.34 3.34 -21.15
C THR A 672 -16.73 3.87 -21.50
N LYS A 673 -17.67 2.94 -21.73
CA LYS A 673 -19.10 3.23 -21.95
C LYS A 673 -19.69 4.10 -20.82
N ILE A 674 -19.21 3.88 -19.60
CA ILE A 674 -19.62 4.59 -18.37
C ILE A 674 -19.27 6.10 -18.40
N LEU A 675 -18.21 6.49 -19.11
CA LEU A 675 -17.76 7.90 -19.16
C LEU A 675 -18.49 8.73 -20.22
N LYS A 676 -19.02 8.09 -21.28
CA LYS A 676 -19.89 8.76 -22.27
C LYS A 676 -21.19 9.27 -21.65
N ASP A 677 -21.74 8.55 -20.67
CA ASP A 677 -22.94 8.97 -19.93
C ASP A 677 -22.65 10.03 -18.85
N LEU A 678 -21.37 10.35 -18.62
CA LEU A 678 -20.88 11.23 -17.55
C LEU A 678 -20.53 12.64 -18.05
N LEU A 679 -20.16 12.75 -19.32
CA LEU A 679 -19.75 14.00 -19.96
C LEU A 679 -20.87 14.62 -20.82
N ASN A 680 -21.90 13.83 -21.13
CA ASN A 680 -23.20 14.29 -21.63
C ASN A 680 -24.13 14.57 -20.45
#